data_AF-A0A125G350-F1
#
_entry.id   AF-A0A125G350-F1
#
_cell.length_a   1.000
_cell.length_b   1.000
_cell.length_c   1.000
_cell.angle_alpha   90.00
_cell.angle_beta   90.00
_cell.angle_gamma   90.00
#
_symmetry.space_group_name_H-M   'P 1'
#
loop_
_entity.id
_entity.type
_entity.pdbx_description
1 polymer ?
#
loop_
_entity_poly.entity_id
_entity_poly.type
_entity_poly.pdbx_seq_one_letter_code
_entity_poly.pdbx_strand_id
1 'polypeptide(L)'
;MAKITINGITVDPVANHPALAAASLVSADSSKSNYILVQAKQPLTRAQRDELAHLGAAILQYVPEDTYICHYPPTDLMSIRALPYVEWANVYMAGFKVHTSLRPGANGGASGQLLSLMPPDTLSKDSVTVDVVLHGKVDANAARADIAKAAGLDPTQLEVGRSKVRLTVARRRLAALAAVDAVRHIEPYIAPKLANNKARGILRADDAQNGHSLEGEGEIIAIADTGFDKGDTVHVHPAFTGRVLKLYPLGRPTASDPNGHGTHVAGSALGDGVFADGTPIRGTAPKAQLILQSLLDSNDLLGGLPADLHDLFTGPYRDDGARVHTNSWGSPAAGAYTSSASEVDDFVWNFRDCVICFAAGNDGADSRGRGVIDDGSVGSPGTAKNCITVGASENDRPDFIDPADILRYGNGWPANFPENPIHDDAVANNPNGIAAFSSRGPAAHSRVRPDVVAPGTAILSARSRVATGDGWALSADPLYFYDGGTSMATPLVAGCAAVVRQYLKSHGLAQPSAALVKAMLINGATVIAGQYARPEVGVQPDTAQGFGRVDLAATVGPYAAGETVAFKDEAGTLDTGDEEPTTQAVDVDGRTLKVTLVWTDAPGAALQNDLDLIVRAADGQERHGNMAPGSADFDRSNNVEQVIWADVPKGEVEIVVRAFRVTTPQNYALVVRLT
;
A
#
# COMPACT_ATOMS: atom_id res chain seq x y z
N MET A 1 -2.72 -7.05 -39.10
CA MET A 1 -4.20 -7.08 -39.09
C MET A 1 -4.63 -5.74 -38.57
N ALA A 2 -5.41 -4.97 -39.33
CA ALA A 2 -5.70 -3.57 -39.07
C ALA A 2 -6.84 -3.42 -38.03
N LYS A 3 -6.69 -4.02 -36.85
CA LYS A 3 -7.76 -4.04 -35.84
C LYS A 3 -7.94 -2.64 -35.25
N ILE A 4 -9.17 -2.20 -35.01
CA ILE A 4 -9.48 -0.99 -34.26
C ILE A 4 -10.04 -1.42 -32.90
N THR A 5 -9.39 -0.99 -31.82
CA THR A 5 -9.82 -1.27 -30.45
C THR A 5 -10.16 0.02 -29.73
N ILE A 6 -11.43 0.18 -29.34
CA ILE A 6 -11.92 1.32 -28.56
C ILE A 6 -12.85 0.80 -27.45
N ASN A 7 -12.57 1.20 -26.19
CA ASN A 7 -13.38 0.86 -25.02
C ASN A 7 -13.67 -0.65 -24.86
N GLY A 8 -12.65 -1.48 -25.08
CA GLY A 8 -12.72 -2.95 -24.98
C GLY A 8 -13.36 -3.64 -26.19
N ILE A 9 -13.76 -2.90 -27.23
CA ILE A 9 -14.39 -3.44 -28.44
C ILE A 9 -13.37 -3.44 -29.56
N THR A 10 -13.07 -4.62 -30.11
CA THR A 10 -12.13 -4.80 -31.22
C THR A 10 -12.86 -5.21 -32.50
N VAL A 11 -12.55 -4.57 -33.63
CA VAL A 11 -13.02 -4.96 -34.97
C VAL A 11 -11.88 -4.88 -35.98
N ASP A 12 -11.82 -5.78 -36.95
CA ASP A 12 -10.99 -5.58 -38.14
C ASP A 12 -11.90 -5.01 -39.26
N PRO A 13 -11.91 -3.69 -39.50
CA PRO A 13 -12.88 -3.07 -40.40
C PRO A 13 -12.70 -3.50 -41.86
N VAL A 14 -11.48 -3.92 -42.24
CA VAL A 14 -11.16 -4.38 -43.59
C VAL A 14 -11.59 -5.85 -43.73
N ALA A 15 -11.18 -6.72 -42.81
CA ALA A 15 -11.56 -8.13 -42.85
C ALA A 15 -13.05 -8.36 -42.57
N ASN A 16 -13.70 -7.48 -41.80
CA ASN A 16 -15.12 -7.57 -41.46
C ASN A 16 -16.03 -6.67 -42.33
N HIS A 17 -15.52 -6.04 -43.40
CA HIS A 17 -16.31 -5.11 -44.22
C HIS A 17 -17.67 -5.67 -44.70
N PRO A 18 -17.77 -6.91 -45.25
CA PRO A 18 -19.06 -7.47 -45.66
C PRO A 18 -20.05 -7.62 -44.49
N ALA A 19 -19.56 -8.01 -43.31
CA ALA A 19 -20.38 -8.16 -42.12
C ALA A 19 -20.84 -6.80 -41.57
N LEU A 20 -19.95 -5.80 -41.53
CA LEU A 20 -20.29 -4.42 -41.15
C LEU A 20 -21.32 -3.81 -42.11
N ALA A 21 -21.18 -4.04 -43.41
CA ALA A 21 -22.13 -3.56 -44.41
C ALA A 21 -23.51 -4.24 -44.23
N ALA A 22 -23.54 -5.56 -44.02
CA ALA A 22 -24.77 -6.31 -43.74
C ALA A 22 -25.48 -5.84 -42.45
N ALA A 23 -24.72 -5.39 -41.45
CA ALA A 23 -25.24 -4.83 -40.20
C ALA A 23 -25.52 -3.31 -40.28
N SER A 24 -25.42 -2.69 -41.46
CA SER A 24 -25.61 -1.24 -41.67
C SER A 24 -24.66 -0.36 -40.84
N LEU A 25 -23.46 -0.85 -40.56
CA LEU A 25 -22.42 -0.14 -39.80
C LEU A 25 -21.40 0.57 -40.70
N VAL A 26 -21.46 0.40 -42.02
CA VAL A 26 -20.67 1.18 -42.99
C VAL A 26 -21.50 2.35 -43.49
N SER A 27 -21.08 3.58 -43.19
CA SER A 27 -21.81 4.79 -43.58
C SER A 27 -21.45 5.22 -45.00
N ALA A 28 -22.47 5.59 -45.79
CA ALA A 28 -22.26 6.15 -47.12
C ALA A 28 -21.62 7.55 -47.05
N ASP A 29 -22.02 8.35 -46.06
CA ASP A 29 -21.58 9.72 -45.79
C ASP A 29 -21.46 9.95 -44.27
N SER A 30 -21.01 11.14 -43.85
CA SER A 30 -20.95 11.58 -42.44
C SER A 30 -22.14 12.46 -42.03
N SER A 31 -23.26 12.47 -42.77
CA SER A 31 -24.41 13.35 -42.48
C SER A 31 -25.03 13.15 -41.09
N LYS A 32 -24.76 12.01 -40.44
CA LYS A 32 -25.30 11.62 -39.14
C LYS A 32 -24.38 11.91 -37.96
N SER A 33 -23.15 12.39 -38.20
CA SER A 33 -22.19 12.69 -37.13
C SER A 33 -21.05 13.57 -37.64
N ASN A 34 -20.65 14.55 -36.83
CA ASN A 34 -19.45 15.34 -37.12
C ASN A 34 -18.15 14.62 -36.69
N TYR A 35 -18.20 13.34 -36.32
CA TYR A 35 -17.03 12.60 -35.85
C TYR A 35 -16.82 11.33 -36.66
N ILE A 36 -15.61 11.17 -37.18
CA ILE A 36 -15.22 10.04 -38.03
C ILE A 36 -13.99 9.34 -37.43
N LEU A 37 -13.85 8.06 -37.73
CA LEU A 37 -12.62 7.30 -37.57
C LEU A 37 -11.88 7.29 -38.91
N VAL A 38 -10.59 7.58 -38.88
CA VAL A 38 -9.67 7.46 -40.01
C VAL A 38 -8.53 6.56 -39.59
N GLN A 39 -8.45 5.36 -40.17
CA GLN A 39 -7.32 4.44 -40.00
C GLN A 39 -6.36 4.64 -41.17
N ALA A 40 -5.11 4.95 -40.85
CA ALA A 40 -4.04 5.07 -41.82
C ALA A 40 -3.32 3.72 -41.99
N LYS A 41 -2.64 3.54 -43.14
CA LYS A 41 -1.82 2.36 -43.41
C LYS A 41 -0.53 2.31 -42.57
N GLN A 42 -0.09 3.47 -42.14
CA GLN A 42 1.12 3.74 -41.37
C GLN A 42 0.90 5.04 -40.56
N PRO A 43 1.72 5.33 -39.54
CA PRO A 43 1.61 6.58 -38.79
C PRO A 43 1.64 7.82 -39.71
N LEU A 44 0.66 8.70 -39.55
CA LEU A 44 0.52 9.87 -40.43
C LEU A 44 1.73 10.82 -40.32
N THR A 45 2.33 11.17 -41.45
CA THR A 45 3.33 12.24 -41.54
C THR A 45 2.70 13.61 -41.33
N ARG A 46 3.53 14.65 -41.12
CA ARG A 46 3.05 16.03 -40.99
C ARG A 46 2.22 16.48 -42.20
N ALA A 47 2.73 16.24 -43.41
CA ALA A 47 2.05 16.62 -44.65
C ALA A 47 0.66 15.97 -44.77
N GLN A 48 0.55 14.69 -44.40
CA GLN A 48 -0.71 13.95 -44.43
C GLN A 48 -1.71 14.44 -43.36
N ARG A 49 -1.22 14.85 -42.18
CA ARG A 49 -2.08 15.49 -41.16
C ARG A 49 -2.58 16.86 -41.63
N ASP A 50 -1.71 17.63 -42.28
CA ASP A 50 -2.07 18.94 -42.84
C ASP A 50 -3.11 18.76 -43.96
N GLU A 51 -2.94 17.76 -44.84
CA GLU A 51 -3.89 17.43 -45.91
C GLU A 51 -5.27 17.02 -45.36
N LEU A 52 -5.33 16.16 -44.34
CA LEU A 52 -6.59 15.82 -43.64
C LEU A 52 -7.26 17.08 -43.06
N ALA A 53 -6.50 17.98 -42.44
CA ALA A 53 -7.03 19.22 -41.91
C ALA A 53 -7.58 20.15 -43.01
N HIS A 54 -6.91 20.24 -44.17
CA HIS A 54 -7.39 21.01 -45.33
C HIS A 54 -8.70 20.45 -45.91
N LEU A 55 -8.87 19.12 -45.86
CA LEU A 55 -10.13 18.46 -46.24
C LEU A 55 -11.22 18.60 -45.17
N GLY A 56 -10.94 19.26 -44.04
CA GLY A 56 -11.89 19.50 -42.96
C GLY A 56 -11.89 18.43 -41.86
N ALA A 57 -11.02 17.42 -41.93
CA ALA A 57 -10.86 16.38 -40.92
C ALA A 57 -9.82 16.80 -39.88
N ALA A 58 -10.27 17.49 -38.83
CA ALA A 58 -9.42 17.91 -37.73
C ALA A 58 -9.22 16.76 -36.74
N ILE A 59 -7.99 16.25 -36.62
CA ILE A 59 -7.65 15.19 -35.68
C ILE A 59 -7.85 15.68 -34.24
N LEU A 60 -8.68 14.96 -33.47
CA LEU A 60 -8.93 15.23 -32.06
C LEU A 60 -8.08 14.35 -31.16
N GLN A 61 -7.93 13.07 -31.53
CA GLN A 61 -7.27 12.06 -30.71
C GLN A 61 -6.76 10.91 -31.57
N TYR A 62 -5.61 10.37 -31.19
CA TYR A 62 -5.09 9.09 -31.68
C TYR A 62 -5.71 7.92 -30.90
N VAL A 63 -6.05 6.85 -31.60
CA VAL A 63 -6.49 5.54 -31.11
C VAL A 63 -5.50 4.50 -31.65
N PRO A 64 -5.15 3.45 -30.89
CA PRO A 64 -4.21 2.43 -31.35
C PRO A 64 -4.49 1.89 -32.76
N GLU A 65 -3.44 1.37 -33.41
CA GLU A 65 -3.48 0.79 -34.76
C GLU A 65 -3.71 1.85 -35.85
N ASP A 66 -2.91 2.92 -35.79
CA ASP A 66 -2.86 4.02 -36.76
C ASP A 66 -4.23 4.67 -37.03
N THR A 67 -5.10 4.67 -36.02
CA THR A 67 -6.48 5.16 -36.13
C THR A 67 -6.64 6.50 -35.42
N TYR A 68 -7.42 7.40 -36.01
CA TYR A 68 -7.62 8.76 -35.50
C TYR A 68 -9.11 9.07 -35.41
N ILE A 69 -9.54 9.64 -34.30
CA ILE A 69 -10.86 10.26 -34.18
C ILE A 69 -10.72 11.71 -34.68
N CYS A 70 -11.47 12.06 -35.71
CA CYS A 70 -11.45 13.38 -36.31
C CYS A 70 -12.81 14.06 -36.16
N HIS A 71 -12.81 15.37 -35.91
CA HIS A 71 -13.97 16.22 -36.16
C HIS A 71 -14.04 16.53 -37.66
N TYR A 72 -15.15 16.22 -38.29
CA TYR A 72 -15.37 16.30 -39.73
C TYR A 72 -16.80 16.80 -40.05
N PRO A 73 -17.00 18.13 -40.10
CA PRO A 73 -18.26 18.74 -40.52
C PRO A 73 -18.71 18.45 -41.95
N PRO A 74 -17.81 18.27 -42.94
CA PRO A 74 -18.24 17.88 -44.28
C PRO A 74 -18.95 16.53 -44.26
N THR A 75 -19.83 16.31 -45.23
CA THR A 75 -20.60 15.07 -45.33
C THR A 75 -19.95 14.04 -46.26
N ASP A 76 -19.09 14.46 -47.18
CA ASP A 76 -18.46 13.55 -48.14
C ASP A 76 -17.33 12.74 -47.50
N LEU A 77 -17.57 11.46 -47.23
CA LEU A 77 -16.53 10.53 -46.76
C LEU A 77 -15.60 10.05 -47.89
N MET A 78 -16.00 10.18 -49.16
CA MET A 78 -15.19 9.67 -50.27
C MET A 78 -13.89 10.46 -50.44
N SER A 79 -13.92 11.76 -50.20
CA SER A 79 -12.71 12.60 -50.18
C SER A 79 -11.65 12.10 -49.20
N ILE A 80 -12.05 11.56 -48.04
CA ILE A 80 -11.14 10.96 -47.06
C ILE A 80 -10.73 9.54 -47.48
N ARG A 81 -11.68 8.71 -47.94
CA ARG A 81 -11.43 7.32 -48.36
C ARG A 81 -10.52 7.20 -49.59
N ALA A 82 -10.50 8.22 -50.45
CA ALA A 82 -9.69 8.24 -51.66
C ALA A 82 -8.20 8.53 -51.40
N LEU A 83 -7.83 8.97 -50.18
CA LEU A 83 -6.45 9.29 -49.83
C LEU A 83 -5.58 8.02 -49.83
N PRO A 84 -4.41 8.03 -50.49
CA PRO A 84 -3.61 6.81 -50.72
C PRO A 84 -3.07 6.17 -49.43
N TYR A 85 -2.94 6.97 -48.36
CA TYR A 85 -2.44 6.56 -47.05
C TYR A 85 -3.56 6.18 -46.06
N VAL A 86 -4.83 6.34 -46.42
CA VAL A 86 -5.97 5.89 -45.62
C VAL A 86 -6.27 4.43 -45.95
N GLU A 87 -6.34 3.60 -44.91
CA GLU A 87 -6.74 2.18 -44.99
C GLU A 87 -8.25 2.05 -44.87
N TRP A 88 -8.86 2.80 -43.95
CA TRP A 88 -10.29 2.76 -43.72
C TRP A 88 -10.82 4.06 -43.10
N ALA A 89 -12.03 4.47 -43.47
CA ALA A 89 -12.70 5.61 -42.84
C ALA A 89 -14.23 5.45 -42.77
N ASN A 90 -14.81 5.84 -41.64
CA ASN A 90 -16.24 5.74 -41.37
C ASN A 90 -16.67 6.68 -40.23
N VAL A 91 -17.97 6.89 -40.06
CA VAL A 91 -18.52 7.56 -38.88
C VAL A 91 -18.11 6.85 -37.59
N TYR A 92 -17.84 7.61 -36.54
CA TYR A 92 -17.53 7.06 -35.22
C TYR A 92 -18.76 6.34 -34.63
N MET A 93 -18.73 5.01 -34.69
CA MET A 93 -19.89 4.16 -34.38
C MET A 93 -20.28 4.21 -32.90
N ALA A 94 -21.59 4.27 -32.64
CA ALA A 94 -22.16 4.34 -31.29
C ALA A 94 -21.77 3.14 -30.39
N GLY A 95 -21.53 1.95 -30.97
CA GLY A 95 -21.05 0.81 -30.18
C GLY A 95 -19.71 1.08 -29.50
N PHE A 96 -18.75 1.73 -30.18
CA PHE A 96 -17.48 2.07 -29.56
C PHE A 96 -17.61 3.03 -28.38
N LYS A 97 -18.72 3.76 -28.27
CA LYS A 97 -18.94 4.76 -27.21
C LYS A 97 -19.35 4.13 -25.88
N VAL A 98 -19.78 2.86 -25.82
CA VAL A 98 -20.21 2.23 -24.56
C VAL A 98 -19.20 1.19 -24.12
N HIS A 99 -18.57 1.42 -22.96
CA HIS A 99 -17.60 0.51 -22.37
C HIS A 99 -18.15 -0.91 -22.17
N THR A 100 -17.31 -1.93 -22.37
CA THR A 100 -17.72 -3.34 -22.32
C THR A 100 -18.33 -3.75 -20.98
N SER A 101 -17.84 -3.20 -19.85
CA SER A 101 -18.39 -3.48 -18.51
C SER A 101 -19.85 -3.00 -18.31
N LEU A 102 -20.36 -2.12 -19.18
CA LEU A 102 -21.75 -1.66 -19.15
C LEU A 102 -22.69 -2.55 -19.97
N ARG A 103 -22.18 -3.57 -20.69
CA ARG A 103 -22.94 -4.41 -21.62
C ARG A 103 -23.32 -5.76 -21.00
N PRO A 104 -24.59 -6.21 -21.08
CA PRO A 104 -24.96 -7.55 -20.63
C PRO A 104 -24.42 -8.65 -21.58
N GLY A 105 -23.70 -9.64 -21.05
CA GLY A 105 -23.50 -10.94 -21.72
C GLY A 105 -22.40 -11.06 -22.81
N ALA A 106 -21.32 -10.28 -22.76
CA ALA A 106 -20.26 -10.32 -23.78
C ALA A 106 -19.30 -11.53 -23.66
N ASN A 107 -19.80 -12.77 -23.86
CA ASN A 107 -18.96 -13.95 -24.04
C ASN A 107 -18.86 -14.35 -25.53
N GLY A 108 -17.64 -14.16 -26.07
CA GLY A 108 -16.96 -15.04 -27.04
C GLY A 108 -17.65 -15.46 -28.35
N GLY A 109 -17.35 -14.75 -29.45
CA GLY A 109 -17.53 -15.23 -30.83
C GLY A 109 -17.41 -14.10 -31.88
N ALA A 110 -17.14 -14.43 -33.15
CA ALA A 110 -17.10 -13.45 -34.25
C ALA A 110 -18.44 -12.69 -34.42
N SER A 111 -19.57 -13.36 -34.13
CA SER A 111 -20.89 -12.73 -34.03
C SER A 111 -20.97 -11.72 -32.87
N GLY A 112 -20.28 -12.00 -31.76
CA GLY A 112 -20.22 -11.14 -30.57
C GLY A 112 -19.45 -9.83 -30.77
N GLN A 113 -18.45 -9.81 -31.67
CA GLN A 113 -17.73 -8.56 -32.03
C GLN A 113 -18.63 -7.59 -32.80
N LEU A 114 -19.45 -8.09 -33.73
CA LEU A 114 -20.39 -7.25 -34.48
C LEU A 114 -21.52 -6.71 -33.60
N LEU A 115 -22.08 -7.55 -32.73
CA LEU A 115 -23.06 -7.17 -31.70
C LEU A 115 -22.47 -6.12 -30.73
N SER A 116 -21.16 -6.16 -30.49
CA SER A 116 -20.47 -5.16 -29.65
C SER A 116 -20.34 -3.79 -30.33
N LEU A 117 -20.45 -3.70 -31.66
CA LEU A 117 -20.49 -2.41 -32.37
C LEU A 117 -21.89 -1.81 -32.48
N MET A 118 -22.92 -2.59 -32.13
CA MET A 118 -24.27 -2.09 -31.96
C MET A 118 -24.43 -1.51 -30.53
N PRO A 119 -25.27 -0.48 -30.36
CA PRO A 119 -25.65 -0.02 -29.03
C PRO A 119 -26.28 -1.18 -28.24
N PRO A 120 -26.02 -1.30 -26.93
CA PRO A 120 -26.61 -2.36 -26.12
C PRO A 120 -28.14 -2.21 -26.09
N ASP A 121 -28.84 -3.16 -26.71
CA ASP A 121 -30.30 -3.24 -26.66
C ASP A 121 -30.71 -4.07 -25.44
N THR A 122 -31.15 -3.39 -24.38
CA THR A 122 -31.56 -4.03 -23.14
C THR A 122 -32.84 -3.39 -22.62
N LEU A 123 -33.78 -4.24 -22.18
CA LEU A 123 -34.99 -3.81 -21.48
C LEU A 123 -34.76 -3.62 -19.97
N SER A 124 -33.51 -3.80 -19.48
CA SER A 124 -33.17 -3.66 -18.07
C SER A 124 -33.53 -2.26 -17.56
N LYS A 125 -34.28 -2.24 -16.46
CA LYS A 125 -34.64 -1.04 -15.70
C LYS A 125 -33.59 -0.71 -14.65
N ASP A 126 -32.57 -1.55 -14.48
CA ASP A 126 -31.52 -1.35 -13.48
C ASP A 126 -30.76 -0.06 -13.80
N SER A 127 -30.52 0.73 -12.75
CA SER A 127 -29.80 1.99 -12.87
C SER A 127 -28.31 1.76 -12.65
N VAL A 128 -27.49 2.51 -13.38
CA VAL A 128 -26.04 2.55 -13.26
C VAL A 128 -25.60 4.01 -13.30
N THR A 129 -24.63 4.36 -12.45
CA THR A 129 -23.99 5.68 -12.53
C THR A 129 -22.85 5.63 -13.54
N VAL A 130 -22.82 6.61 -14.44
CA VAL A 130 -21.86 6.66 -15.54
C VAL A 130 -21.27 8.05 -15.68
N ASP A 131 -20.02 8.11 -16.15
CA ASP A 131 -19.42 9.33 -16.68
C ASP A 131 -19.63 9.33 -18.20
N VAL A 132 -20.35 10.34 -18.71
CA VAL A 132 -20.53 10.60 -20.14
C VAL A 132 -19.47 11.60 -20.57
N VAL A 133 -18.44 11.10 -21.24
CA VAL A 133 -17.26 11.87 -21.63
C VAL A 133 -17.43 12.42 -23.04
N LEU A 134 -17.15 13.71 -23.23
CA LEU A 134 -17.42 14.43 -24.48
C LEU A 134 -16.19 14.49 -25.39
N HIS A 135 -16.40 14.76 -26.68
CA HIS A 135 -15.31 15.02 -27.62
C HIS A 135 -14.54 16.30 -27.24
N GLY A 136 -13.26 16.38 -27.60
CA GLY A 136 -12.43 17.55 -27.31
C GLY A 136 -13.01 18.82 -27.91
N LYS A 137 -13.05 19.91 -27.12
CA LYS A 137 -13.65 21.23 -27.42
C LYS A 137 -15.18 21.32 -27.35
N VAL A 138 -15.88 20.26 -27.00
CA VAL A 138 -17.32 20.34 -26.68
C VAL A 138 -17.49 20.92 -25.28
N ASP A 139 -18.31 21.98 -25.16
CA ASP A 139 -18.71 22.53 -23.87
C ASP A 139 -19.76 21.61 -23.22
N ALA A 140 -19.46 21.14 -22.01
CA ALA A 140 -20.32 20.20 -21.30
C ALA A 140 -21.64 20.81 -20.82
N ASN A 141 -21.68 22.12 -20.55
CA ASN A 141 -22.92 22.83 -20.23
C ASN A 141 -23.80 22.96 -21.48
N ALA A 142 -23.20 23.22 -22.65
CA ALA A 142 -23.94 23.26 -23.91
C ALA A 142 -24.56 21.89 -24.27
N ALA A 143 -23.86 20.80 -23.99
CA ALA A 143 -24.34 19.43 -24.25
C ALA A 143 -25.36 18.90 -23.22
N ARG A 144 -25.54 19.60 -22.08
CA ARG A 144 -26.34 19.13 -20.93
C ARG A 144 -27.79 18.79 -21.30
N ALA A 145 -28.44 19.64 -22.09
CA ALA A 145 -29.85 19.45 -22.44
C ALA A 145 -30.07 18.20 -23.30
N ASP A 146 -29.18 17.95 -24.27
CA ASP A 146 -29.26 16.79 -25.15
C ASP A 146 -28.96 15.48 -24.40
N ILE A 147 -27.97 15.50 -23.50
CA ILE A 147 -27.63 14.36 -22.63
C ILE A 147 -28.79 14.06 -21.68
N ALA A 148 -29.43 15.07 -21.08
CA ALA A 148 -30.59 14.89 -20.21
C ALA A 148 -31.77 14.25 -20.96
N LYS A 149 -32.07 14.76 -22.16
CA LYS A 149 -33.12 14.21 -23.03
C LYS A 149 -32.84 12.75 -23.41
N ALA A 150 -31.59 12.44 -23.78
CA ALA A 150 -31.17 11.08 -24.10
C ALA A 150 -31.25 10.15 -22.88
N ALA A 151 -30.87 10.64 -21.69
CA ALA A 151 -30.99 9.91 -20.43
C ALA A 151 -32.46 9.73 -19.98
N GLY A 152 -33.37 10.61 -20.42
CA GLY A 152 -34.74 10.66 -19.91
C GLY A 152 -34.80 11.26 -18.49
N LEU A 153 -33.89 12.18 -18.20
CA LEU A 153 -33.72 12.85 -16.91
C LEU A 153 -33.95 14.35 -17.07
N ASP A 154 -34.23 15.03 -15.96
CA ASP A 154 -34.21 16.48 -15.91
C ASP A 154 -32.74 16.97 -15.97
N PRO A 155 -32.42 18.03 -16.73
CA PRO A 155 -31.06 18.58 -16.78
C PRO A 155 -30.46 18.89 -15.41
N THR A 156 -31.27 19.28 -14.43
CA THR A 156 -30.83 19.54 -13.04
C THR A 156 -30.25 18.32 -12.34
N GLN A 157 -30.56 17.10 -12.81
CA GLN A 157 -30.07 15.83 -12.26
C GLN A 157 -28.68 15.42 -12.79
N LEU A 158 -28.10 16.22 -13.71
CA LEU A 158 -26.79 15.96 -14.31
C LEU A 158 -25.72 16.80 -13.60
N GLU A 159 -24.63 16.15 -13.21
CA GLU A 159 -23.43 16.80 -12.70
C GLU A 159 -22.50 17.14 -13.87
N VAL A 160 -22.30 18.42 -14.15
CA VAL A 160 -21.52 18.88 -15.31
C VAL A 160 -20.09 19.19 -14.88
N GLY A 161 -19.13 18.44 -15.43
CA GLY A 161 -17.69 18.70 -15.30
C GLY A 161 -17.14 19.45 -16.50
N ARG A 162 -15.80 19.65 -16.52
CA ARG A 162 -15.13 20.41 -17.60
C ARG A 162 -15.26 19.79 -18.99
N SER A 163 -15.25 18.45 -19.08
CA SER A 163 -15.28 17.70 -20.34
C SER A 163 -16.13 16.42 -20.25
N LYS A 164 -16.97 16.32 -19.21
CA LYS A 164 -17.81 15.16 -18.94
C LYS A 164 -19.07 15.57 -18.20
N VAL A 165 -20.08 14.70 -18.24
CA VAL A 165 -21.32 14.81 -17.49
C VAL A 165 -21.56 13.51 -16.74
N ARG A 166 -21.73 13.57 -15.42
CA ARG A 166 -22.02 12.42 -14.57
C ARG A 166 -23.52 12.33 -14.30
N LEU A 167 -24.07 11.12 -14.41
CA LEU A 167 -25.48 10.85 -14.14
C LEU A 167 -25.74 9.39 -13.76
N THR A 168 -26.82 9.16 -13.02
CA THR A 168 -27.38 7.83 -12.78
C THR A 168 -28.52 7.56 -13.76
N VAL A 169 -28.41 6.51 -14.57
CA VAL A 169 -29.34 6.24 -15.66
C VAL A 169 -29.70 4.76 -15.75
N ALA A 170 -30.92 4.45 -16.19
CA ALA A 170 -31.32 3.07 -16.50
C ALA A 170 -30.48 2.52 -17.66
N ARG A 171 -29.98 1.28 -17.56
CA ARG A 171 -29.11 0.64 -18.58
C ARG A 171 -29.71 0.66 -19.99
N ARG A 172 -31.04 0.54 -20.11
CA ARG A 172 -31.79 0.70 -21.39
C ARG A 172 -31.59 2.04 -22.11
N ARG A 173 -31.04 3.07 -21.45
CA ARG A 173 -30.80 4.40 -22.02
C ARG A 173 -29.37 4.61 -22.49
N LEU A 174 -28.45 3.67 -22.26
CA LEU A 174 -27.05 3.79 -22.71
C LEU A 174 -26.94 3.90 -24.24
N ALA A 175 -27.81 3.21 -24.98
CA ALA A 175 -27.88 3.33 -26.43
C ALA A 175 -28.29 4.73 -26.90
N ALA A 176 -29.25 5.36 -26.21
CA ALA A 176 -29.68 6.72 -26.52
C ALA A 176 -28.60 7.75 -26.18
N LEU A 177 -27.86 7.54 -25.08
CA LEU A 177 -26.72 8.39 -24.72
C LEU A 177 -25.57 8.28 -25.73
N ALA A 178 -25.25 7.07 -26.20
CA ALA A 178 -24.24 6.87 -27.23
C ALA A 178 -24.62 7.51 -28.58
N ALA A 179 -25.92 7.67 -28.87
CA ALA A 179 -26.39 8.32 -30.09
C ALA A 179 -26.23 9.84 -30.09
N VAL A 180 -25.90 10.46 -28.94
CA VAL A 180 -25.61 11.90 -28.87
C VAL A 180 -24.26 12.17 -29.54
N ASP A 181 -24.24 13.04 -30.55
CA ASP A 181 -23.04 13.28 -31.38
C ASP A 181 -21.85 13.80 -30.55
N ALA A 182 -22.14 14.68 -29.58
CA ALA A 182 -21.16 15.24 -28.65
C ALA A 182 -20.47 14.21 -27.73
N VAL A 183 -21.07 13.03 -27.53
CA VAL A 183 -20.56 11.99 -26.63
C VAL A 183 -19.44 11.22 -27.31
N ARG A 184 -18.26 11.23 -26.68
CA ARG A 184 -17.11 10.43 -27.08
C ARG A 184 -17.20 9.02 -26.52
N HIS A 185 -17.43 8.87 -25.21
CA HIS A 185 -17.67 7.55 -24.62
C HIS A 185 -18.42 7.65 -23.28
N ILE A 186 -18.90 6.50 -22.82
CA ILE A 186 -19.67 6.28 -21.61
C ILE A 186 -18.98 5.17 -20.84
N GLU A 187 -18.53 5.50 -19.64
CA GLU A 187 -17.82 4.62 -18.72
C GLU A 187 -18.59 4.54 -17.39
N PRO A 188 -18.49 3.41 -16.65
CA PRO A 188 -19.07 3.36 -15.31
C PRO A 188 -18.43 4.44 -14.42
N TYR A 189 -19.25 5.17 -13.67
CA TYR A 189 -18.73 5.97 -12.58
C TYR A 189 -18.37 5.01 -11.45
N ILE A 190 -17.07 4.81 -11.27
CA ILE A 190 -16.53 4.13 -10.11
C ILE A 190 -16.51 5.17 -8.98
N ALA A 191 -17.43 5.02 -8.03
CA ALA A 191 -17.45 5.87 -6.86
C ALA A 191 -16.12 5.69 -6.09
N PRO A 192 -15.35 6.76 -5.88
CA PRO A 192 -14.19 6.69 -4.99
C PRO A 192 -14.69 6.27 -3.61
N LYS A 193 -14.11 5.21 -3.06
CA LYS A 193 -14.40 4.78 -1.69
C LYS A 193 -13.31 5.26 -0.75
N LEU A 194 -13.74 5.48 0.49
CA LEU A 194 -12.95 6.04 1.56
C LEU A 194 -11.93 5.03 2.14
N ALA A 195 -10.94 5.44 2.94
CA ALA A 195 -9.71 6.17 2.64
C ALA A 195 -8.83 6.04 3.92
N ASN A 196 -7.55 5.64 3.83
CA ASN A 196 -6.52 5.25 4.87
C ASN A 196 -6.95 4.44 6.12
N ASN A 197 -8.08 4.75 6.74
CA ASN A 197 -8.61 4.21 8.00
C ASN A 197 -8.78 2.68 8.03
N LYS A 198 -8.81 2.00 6.88
CA LYS A 198 -8.81 0.52 6.86
C LYS A 198 -7.58 -0.04 7.58
N ALA A 199 -6.40 0.53 7.31
CA ALA A 199 -5.17 0.09 7.96
C ALA A 199 -5.18 0.41 9.47
N ARG A 200 -5.66 1.59 9.87
CA ARG A 200 -5.83 1.96 11.30
C ARG A 200 -6.79 1.02 12.03
N GLY A 201 -7.89 0.64 11.41
CA GLY A 201 -8.83 -0.33 11.95
C GLY A 201 -8.24 -1.73 12.08
N ILE A 202 -7.50 -2.21 11.07
CA ILE A 202 -6.80 -3.51 11.11
C ILE A 202 -5.74 -3.56 12.20
N LEU A 203 -5.03 -2.45 12.41
CA LEU A 203 -4.05 -2.27 13.49
C LEU A 203 -4.71 -1.93 14.83
N ARG A 204 -6.04 -1.77 14.87
CA ARG A 204 -6.83 -1.32 16.03
C ARG A 204 -6.28 -0.04 16.68
N ALA A 205 -5.70 0.84 15.88
CA ALA A 205 -5.21 2.13 16.33
C ALA A 205 -6.35 3.05 16.76
N ASP A 206 -7.52 2.94 16.09
CA ASP A 206 -8.72 3.68 16.46
C ASP A 206 -9.25 3.23 17.83
N ASP A 207 -9.27 1.92 18.11
CA ASP A 207 -9.67 1.37 19.40
C ASP A 207 -8.74 1.85 20.53
N ALA A 208 -7.43 1.86 20.29
CA ALA A 208 -6.44 2.33 21.26
C ALA A 208 -6.59 3.83 21.60
N GLN A 209 -7.10 4.60 20.65
CA GLN A 209 -7.26 6.05 20.74
C GLN A 209 -8.67 6.46 21.19
N ASN A 210 -9.63 5.53 21.15
CA ASN A 210 -11.00 5.82 21.53
C ASN A 210 -11.11 5.98 23.06
N GLY A 211 -11.35 7.21 23.51
CA GLY A 211 -11.44 7.55 24.94
C GLY A 211 -10.10 7.76 25.65
N HIS A 212 -8.98 7.64 24.94
CA HIS A 212 -7.62 7.85 25.45
C HIS A 212 -6.90 8.97 24.68
N SER A 213 -5.97 9.67 25.33
CA SER A 213 -5.18 10.75 24.70
C SER A 213 -3.93 10.24 23.94
N LEU A 214 -3.94 8.98 23.48
CA LEU A 214 -2.76 8.26 22.96
C LEU A 214 -2.62 8.35 21.44
N GLU A 215 -2.41 9.56 20.93
CA GLU A 215 -2.33 9.85 19.49
C GLU A 215 -0.91 10.25 19.01
N GLY A 216 0.11 10.00 19.84
CA GLY A 216 1.51 10.37 19.59
C GLY A 216 1.86 11.80 19.99
N GLU A 217 1.02 12.46 20.79
CA GLU A 217 1.27 13.83 21.27
C GLU A 217 2.59 13.90 22.06
N GLY A 218 3.44 14.88 21.73
CA GLY A 218 4.76 15.06 22.34
C GLY A 218 5.85 14.13 21.82
N GLU A 219 5.55 13.22 20.88
CA GLU A 219 6.56 12.45 20.16
C GLU A 219 6.94 13.11 18.84
N ILE A 220 8.20 12.93 18.45
CA ILE A 220 8.75 13.41 17.18
C ILE A 220 9.20 12.18 16.37
N ILE A 221 8.66 12.06 15.17
CA ILE A 221 9.00 11.00 14.21
C ILE A 221 9.86 11.62 13.10
N ALA A 222 11.08 11.11 12.97
CA ALA A 222 11.97 11.39 11.86
C ALA A 222 11.74 10.39 10.72
N ILE A 223 11.63 10.90 9.49
CA ILE A 223 11.38 10.10 8.29
C ILE A 223 12.46 10.41 7.27
N ALA A 224 13.26 9.42 6.88
CA ALA A 224 14.23 9.57 5.80
C ALA A 224 13.70 8.91 4.54
N ASP A 225 13.36 9.73 3.55
CA ASP A 225 12.68 9.28 2.32
C ASP A 225 12.92 10.28 1.18
N THR A 226 12.32 10.08 0.02
CA THR A 226 12.43 10.90 -1.19
C THR A 226 12.29 12.41 -0.94
N GLY A 227 11.24 12.85 -0.24
CA GLY A 227 11.06 14.25 0.15
C GLY A 227 9.74 14.48 0.89
N PHE A 228 9.39 15.75 1.11
CA PHE A 228 8.10 16.14 1.67
C PHE A 228 7.40 17.23 0.87
N ASP A 229 6.27 16.88 0.23
CA ASP A 229 5.33 17.79 -0.43
C ASP A 229 6.06 18.92 -1.19
N LYS A 230 5.84 20.19 -0.88
CA LYS A 230 6.49 21.32 -1.56
C LYS A 230 7.90 21.64 -1.04
N GLY A 231 8.37 20.96 0.00
CA GLY A 231 9.67 21.19 0.62
C GLY A 231 9.70 22.44 1.52
N ASP A 232 8.56 22.83 2.09
CA ASP A 232 8.37 24.03 2.92
C ASP A 232 7.68 23.65 4.23
N THR A 233 8.03 24.26 5.37
CA THR A 233 7.48 23.96 6.70
C THR A 233 6.23 24.77 7.06
N VAL A 234 5.89 25.79 6.28
CA VAL A 234 4.73 26.68 6.45
C VAL A 234 3.63 26.28 5.48
N HIS A 235 3.95 26.20 4.19
CA HIS A 235 3.01 25.86 3.12
C HIS A 235 2.96 24.36 2.90
N VAL A 236 2.72 23.60 3.97
CA VAL A 236 2.72 22.13 3.99
C VAL A 236 1.43 21.55 3.40
N HIS A 237 1.45 20.23 3.15
CA HIS A 237 0.23 19.47 2.91
C HIS A 237 -0.74 19.65 4.10
N PRO A 238 -2.05 19.90 3.90
CA PRO A 238 -2.97 20.27 4.99
C PRO A 238 -2.98 19.31 6.17
N ALA A 239 -2.78 18.01 5.91
CA ALA A 239 -2.68 16.96 6.93
C ALA A 239 -1.54 17.15 7.95
N PHE A 240 -0.62 18.09 7.78
CA PHE A 240 0.55 18.30 8.65
C PHE A 240 0.66 19.73 9.20
N THR A 241 -0.39 20.54 9.01
CA THR A 241 -0.38 21.97 9.38
C THR A 241 0.04 22.15 10.85
N GLY A 242 1.10 22.93 11.07
CA GLY A 242 1.64 23.23 12.41
C GLY A 242 2.45 22.11 13.07
N ARG A 243 2.71 20.99 12.38
CA ARG A 243 3.40 19.82 12.96
C ARG A 243 4.69 19.43 12.26
N VAL A 244 5.11 20.16 11.22
CA VAL A 244 6.41 19.96 10.56
C VAL A 244 7.47 20.80 11.24
N LEU A 245 8.36 20.16 12.01
CA LEU A 245 9.43 20.83 12.74
C LEU A 245 10.58 21.22 11.83
N LYS A 246 11.01 20.30 10.95
CA LYS A 246 12.23 20.49 10.16
C LYS A 246 12.24 19.60 8.92
N LEU A 247 12.81 20.16 7.86
CA LEU A 247 13.09 19.45 6.61
C LEU A 247 14.59 19.52 6.33
N TYR A 248 15.24 18.37 6.16
CA TYR A 248 16.65 18.26 5.77
C TYR A 248 16.75 17.95 4.27
N PRO A 249 17.28 18.87 3.45
CA PRO A 249 17.46 18.64 2.01
C PRO A 249 18.80 17.94 1.73
N LEU A 250 18.87 16.61 1.88
CA LEU A 250 20.13 15.85 1.83
C LEU A 250 20.54 15.45 0.40
N GLY A 251 19.58 15.06 -0.45
CA GLY A 251 19.87 14.63 -1.83
C GLY A 251 19.91 15.77 -2.86
N ARG A 252 19.21 16.87 -2.58
CA ARG A 252 19.08 18.06 -3.45
C ARG A 252 18.98 19.33 -2.60
N PRO A 253 19.16 20.53 -3.18
CA PRO A 253 19.02 21.81 -2.44
C PRO A 253 17.62 22.10 -1.88
N THR A 254 16.62 21.28 -2.19
CA THR A 254 15.25 21.39 -1.70
C THR A 254 14.79 20.04 -1.15
N ALA A 255 13.92 20.09 -0.15
CA ALA A 255 13.29 18.90 0.43
C ALA A 255 11.93 18.56 -0.22
N SER A 256 11.62 19.13 -1.38
CA SER A 256 10.36 18.86 -2.09
C SER A 256 10.29 17.42 -2.61
N ASP A 257 9.07 16.93 -2.80
CA ASP A 257 8.79 15.53 -3.13
C ASP A 257 8.11 15.36 -4.50
N PRO A 258 8.85 15.44 -5.62
CA PRO A 258 8.30 15.17 -6.94
C PRO A 258 8.01 13.68 -7.19
N ASN A 259 8.53 12.78 -6.34
CA ASN A 259 8.23 11.35 -6.42
C ASN A 259 6.86 11.05 -5.78
N GLY A 260 6.63 11.55 -4.57
CA GLY A 260 5.39 11.38 -3.80
C GLY A 260 5.47 10.32 -2.70
N HIS A 261 6.45 9.42 -2.76
CA HIS A 261 6.62 8.32 -1.80
C HIS A 261 6.84 8.83 -0.37
N GLY A 262 7.73 9.82 -0.17
CA GLY A 262 8.05 10.32 1.17
C GLY A 262 6.89 11.03 1.84
N THR A 263 6.08 11.75 1.06
CA THR A 263 4.85 12.38 1.55
C THR A 263 3.79 11.34 1.92
N HIS A 264 3.68 10.26 1.14
CA HIS A 264 2.78 9.13 1.44
C HIS A 264 3.17 8.44 2.74
N VAL A 265 4.46 8.14 2.89
CA VAL A 265 5.06 7.54 4.08
C VAL A 265 4.81 8.41 5.31
N ALA A 266 5.05 9.72 5.21
CA ALA A 266 4.76 10.66 6.29
C ALA A 266 3.27 10.69 6.67
N GLY A 267 2.38 10.60 5.68
CA GLY A 267 0.94 10.61 5.93
C GLY A 267 0.49 9.37 6.69
N SER A 268 1.09 8.22 6.40
CA SER A 268 0.79 6.94 7.06
C SER A 268 1.28 6.91 8.51
N ALA A 269 2.40 7.56 8.81
CA ALA A 269 2.92 7.65 10.17
C ALA A 269 2.09 8.63 11.05
N LEU A 270 1.87 9.85 10.58
CA LEU A 270 1.38 10.95 11.43
C LEU A 270 0.47 11.97 10.75
N GLY A 271 -0.01 11.70 9.52
CA GLY A 271 -0.97 12.58 8.86
C GLY A 271 -2.23 12.77 9.70
N ASP A 272 -2.78 13.97 9.74
CA ASP A 272 -4.07 14.28 10.36
C ASP A 272 -4.92 15.07 9.35
N GLY A 273 -5.21 14.40 8.25
CA GLY A 273 -5.92 14.95 7.11
C GLY A 273 -7.41 14.72 7.19
N VAL A 274 -8.12 15.41 6.29
CA VAL A 274 -9.54 15.17 6.01
C VAL A 274 -9.68 15.12 4.50
N PHE A 275 -10.44 14.14 4.00
CA PHE A 275 -10.81 13.97 2.61
C PHE A 275 -11.85 15.03 2.21
N ALA A 276 -12.00 15.32 0.92
CA ALA A 276 -12.94 16.33 0.42
C ALA A 276 -14.41 16.13 0.89
N ASP A 277 -14.83 14.91 1.23
CA ASP A 277 -16.18 14.62 1.73
C ASP A 277 -16.31 14.67 3.26
N GLY A 278 -15.26 15.11 3.96
CA GLY A 278 -15.23 15.22 5.43
C GLY A 278 -14.67 14.01 6.15
N THR A 279 -14.29 12.94 5.44
CA THR A 279 -13.75 11.72 6.07
C THR A 279 -12.34 11.95 6.61
N PRO A 280 -12.05 11.67 7.90
CA PRO A 280 -10.70 11.78 8.44
C PRO A 280 -9.74 10.81 7.75
N ILE A 281 -8.57 11.29 7.32
CA ILE A 281 -7.48 10.51 6.74
C ILE A 281 -6.26 10.65 7.65
N ARG A 282 -6.09 9.69 8.55
CA ARG A 282 -5.11 9.80 9.63
C ARG A 282 -4.03 8.71 9.52
N GLY A 283 -2.79 9.07 9.81
CA GLY A 283 -1.72 8.11 10.12
C GLY A 283 -1.88 7.55 11.53
N THR A 284 -1.06 6.60 11.98
CA THR A 284 -1.26 5.95 13.29
C THR A 284 -0.98 6.86 14.50
N ALA A 285 -0.11 7.87 14.35
CA ALA A 285 0.21 8.88 15.37
C ALA A 285 -0.13 10.32 14.92
N PRO A 286 -1.41 10.67 14.77
CA PRO A 286 -1.84 11.92 14.13
C PRO A 286 -1.49 13.20 14.92
N LYS A 287 -1.10 13.09 16.20
CA LYS A 287 -0.65 14.22 17.03
C LYS A 287 0.87 14.30 17.20
N ALA A 288 1.63 13.37 16.60
CA ALA A 288 3.08 13.46 16.56
C ALA A 288 3.56 14.60 15.64
N GLN A 289 4.81 15.02 15.85
CA GLN A 289 5.49 16.02 15.03
C GLN A 289 6.44 15.35 14.02
N LEU A 290 6.61 16.00 12.87
CA LEU A 290 7.40 15.51 11.74
C LEU A 290 8.75 16.19 11.65
N ILE A 291 9.79 15.37 11.51
CA ILE A 291 11.05 15.74 10.87
C ILE A 291 11.18 14.89 9.61
N LEU A 292 11.53 15.50 8.48
CA LEU A 292 11.78 14.75 7.25
C LEU A 292 13.15 15.03 6.67
N GLN A 293 13.85 13.96 6.29
CA GLN A 293 15.13 14.00 5.59
C GLN A 293 14.93 13.55 4.14
N SER A 294 15.03 14.51 3.23
CA SER A 294 14.84 14.31 1.79
C SER A 294 16.11 13.76 1.16
N LEU A 295 16.04 12.50 0.75
CA LEU A 295 17.13 11.70 0.20
C LEU A 295 17.17 11.70 -1.33
N LEU A 296 16.09 12.14 -2.00
CA LEU A 296 15.99 12.11 -3.46
C LEU A 296 17.05 13.02 -4.09
N ASP A 297 17.87 12.45 -4.97
CA ASP A 297 18.90 13.15 -5.74
C ASP A 297 18.40 13.61 -7.12
N SER A 298 19.28 14.18 -7.94
CA SER A 298 18.94 14.66 -9.29
C SER A 298 18.72 13.56 -10.33
N ASN A 299 19.02 12.30 -10.00
CA ASN A 299 18.85 11.13 -10.88
C ASN A 299 17.61 10.30 -10.48
N ASP A 300 16.75 10.85 -9.63
CA ASP A 300 15.60 10.17 -9.03
C ASP A 300 15.98 8.92 -8.21
N LEU A 301 17.18 8.92 -7.62
CA LEU A 301 17.69 7.89 -6.70
C LEU A 301 17.83 8.46 -5.28
N LEU A 302 18.19 7.60 -4.31
CA LEU A 302 18.41 8.00 -2.91
C LEU A 302 19.84 8.49 -2.63
N GLY A 303 20.42 9.31 -3.52
CA GLY A 303 21.80 9.81 -3.40
C GLY A 303 22.05 10.77 -2.24
N GLY A 304 21.02 11.19 -1.51
CA GLY A 304 21.15 11.94 -0.26
C GLY A 304 21.46 11.08 0.97
N LEU A 305 21.51 9.75 0.83
CA LEU A 305 21.96 8.88 1.90
C LEU A 305 23.45 9.14 2.20
N PRO A 306 23.82 9.39 3.48
CA PRO A 306 25.23 9.49 3.85
C PRO A 306 25.91 8.13 3.71
N ALA A 307 27.24 8.16 3.61
CA ALA A 307 28.04 6.95 3.56
C ALA A 307 27.99 6.14 4.87
N ASP A 308 27.80 6.81 6.00
CA ASP A 308 27.59 6.24 7.33
C ASP A 308 26.21 6.64 7.84
N LEU A 309 25.37 5.66 8.16
CA LEU A 309 24.01 5.93 8.64
C LEU A 309 23.95 6.62 10.00
N HIS A 310 25.03 6.67 10.79
CA HIS A 310 25.09 7.53 11.98
C HIS A 310 24.84 9.00 11.64
N ASP A 311 25.34 9.47 10.50
CA ASP A 311 25.14 10.86 10.06
C ASP A 311 23.68 11.12 9.70
N LEU A 312 22.95 10.08 9.28
CA LEU A 312 21.51 10.17 9.02
C LEU A 312 20.74 10.32 10.34
N PHE A 313 21.05 9.51 11.36
CA PHE A 313 20.25 9.45 12.58
C PHE A 313 20.62 10.53 13.62
N THR A 314 21.88 10.94 13.67
CA THR A 314 22.40 11.81 14.75
C THR A 314 21.71 13.17 14.80
N GLY A 315 21.52 13.82 13.65
CA GLY A 315 20.89 15.15 13.59
C GLY A 315 19.48 15.17 14.17
N PRO A 316 18.53 14.40 13.61
CA PRO A 316 17.17 14.31 14.15
C PRO A 316 17.14 13.89 15.62
N TYR A 317 17.97 12.93 16.04
CA TYR A 317 17.97 12.41 17.41
C TYR A 317 18.52 13.42 18.44
N ARG A 318 19.73 13.92 18.22
CA ARG A 318 20.48 14.73 19.18
C ARG A 318 20.05 16.19 19.15
N ASP A 319 19.86 16.73 17.95
CA ASP A 319 19.71 18.18 17.77
C ASP A 319 18.23 18.59 17.74
N ASP A 320 17.32 17.71 17.31
CA ASP A 320 15.89 18.02 17.19
C ASP A 320 14.97 17.17 18.09
N GLY A 321 15.50 16.19 18.82
CA GLY A 321 14.75 15.42 19.82
C GLY A 321 13.90 14.27 19.28
N ALA A 322 14.08 13.84 18.03
CA ALA A 322 13.42 12.67 17.49
C ALA A 322 13.79 11.41 18.29
N ARG A 323 12.81 10.53 18.53
CA ARG A 323 13.01 9.24 19.21
C ARG A 323 12.42 8.06 18.46
N VAL A 324 11.75 8.32 17.35
CA VAL A 324 11.36 7.33 16.36
C VAL A 324 11.93 7.77 15.03
N HIS A 325 12.64 6.88 14.35
CA HIS A 325 13.16 7.07 13.01
C HIS A 325 12.63 5.97 12.11
N THR A 326 12.08 6.31 10.96
CA THR A 326 11.51 5.32 10.03
C THR A 326 12.05 5.48 8.62
N ASN A 327 12.30 4.34 7.98
CA ASN A 327 13.02 4.24 6.72
C ASN A 327 12.29 3.25 5.80
N SER A 328 11.61 3.78 4.79
CA SER A 328 10.85 3.00 3.81
C SER A 328 11.68 2.73 2.54
N TRP A 329 12.93 2.31 2.75
CA TRP A 329 13.89 2.00 1.69
C TRP A 329 14.84 0.90 2.16
N GLY A 330 15.53 0.29 1.20
CA GLY A 330 16.51 -0.77 1.45
C GLY A 330 17.12 -1.22 0.14
N SER A 331 18.08 -2.13 0.23
CA SER A 331 18.72 -2.79 -0.91
C SER A 331 18.48 -4.29 -0.86
N PRO A 332 18.20 -4.94 -2.01
CA PRO A 332 18.13 -6.40 -2.10
C PRO A 332 19.45 -7.01 -1.63
N ALA A 333 19.43 -7.64 -0.46
CA ALA A 333 20.63 -8.18 0.19
C ALA A 333 20.50 -9.67 0.53
N ALA A 334 19.39 -10.30 0.14
CA ALA A 334 19.09 -11.71 0.39
C ALA A 334 19.34 -12.13 1.86
N GLY A 335 18.87 -11.32 2.80
CA GLY A 335 19.04 -11.54 4.23
C GLY A 335 20.42 -11.20 4.80
N ALA A 336 21.39 -10.72 4.01
CA ALA A 336 22.74 -10.44 4.48
C ALA A 336 22.80 -9.32 5.53
N TYR A 337 23.67 -9.50 6.52
CA TYR A 337 24.04 -8.45 7.47
C TYR A 337 25.16 -7.59 6.88
N THR A 338 24.81 -6.41 6.37
CA THR A 338 25.74 -5.50 5.69
C THR A 338 26.37 -4.49 6.66
N SER A 339 27.28 -3.63 6.17
CA SER A 339 27.80 -2.51 6.97
C SER A 339 26.67 -1.59 7.47
N SER A 340 25.68 -1.28 6.62
CA SER A 340 24.54 -0.45 7.02
C SER A 340 23.68 -1.11 8.10
N ALA A 341 23.55 -2.44 8.11
CA ALA A 341 22.91 -3.15 9.22
C ALA A 341 23.73 -3.06 10.52
N SER A 342 25.06 -3.11 10.40
CA SER A 342 25.97 -2.90 11.53
C SER A 342 25.92 -1.49 12.10
N GLU A 343 25.82 -0.47 11.23
CA GLU A 343 25.69 0.95 11.61
C GLU A 343 24.35 1.21 12.32
N VAL A 344 23.26 0.57 11.87
CA VAL A 344 21.96 0.64 12.57
C VAL A 344 22.06 -0.01 13.96
N ASP A 345 22.69 -1.18 14.06
CA ASP A 345 22.88 -1.84 15.36
C ASP A 345 23.75 -1.00 16.29
N ASP A 346 24.85 -0.42 15.80
CA ASP A 346 25.77 0.43 16.57
C ASP A 346 25.07 1.70 17.05
N PHE A 347 24.27 2.34 16.19
CA PHE A 347 23.51 3.50 16.59
C PHE A 347 22.54 3.18 17.73
N VAL A 348 21.70 2.15 17.61
CA VAL A 348 20.72 1.81 18.67
C VAL A 348 21.43 1.28 19.92
N TRP A 349 22.58 0.61 19.78
CA TRP A 349 23.41 0.20 20.90
C TRP A 349 23.91 1.40 21.72
N ASN A 350 24.31 2.50 21.06
CA ASN A 350 24.77 3.72 21.72
C ASN A 350 23.63 4.68 22.12
N PHE A 351 22.48 4.60 21.47
CA PHE A 351 21.30 5.47 21.70
C PHE A 351 20.07 4.62 21.98
N ARG A 352 20.07 3.99 23.17
CA ARG A 352 19.11 2.95 23.58
C ARG A 352 17.65 3.38 23.56
N ASP A 353 17.33 4.68 23.59
CA ASP A 353 15.97 5.21 23.56
C ASP A 353 15.50 5.66 22.16
N CYS A 354 16.27 5.38 21.11
CA CYS A 354 15.91 5.66 19.71
C CYS A 354 15.35 4.41 19.01
N VAL A 355 14.06 4.45 18.67
CA VAL A 355 13.40 3.39 17.90
C VAL A 355 13.67 3.59 16.42
N ILE A 356 14.29 2.62 15.75
CA ILE A 356 14.50 2.65 14.30
C ILE A 356 13.64 1.58 13.62
N CYS A 357 12.85 2.00 12.64
CA CYS A 357 12.03 1.12 11.80
C CYS A 357 12.61 1.05 10.38
N PHE A 358 12.62 -0.16 9.80
CA PHE A 358 13.00 -0.40 8.39
C PHE A 358 11.98 -1.29 7.70
N ALA A 359 11.71 -1.01 6.43
CA ALA A 359 10.97 -1.90 5.56
C ALA A 359 11.72 -3.21 5.33
N ALA A 360 11.01 -4.34 5.33
CA ALA A 360 11.62 -5.65 5.06
C ALA A 360 12.12 -5.80 3.62
N GLY A 361 11.52 -5.06 2.67
CA GLY A 361 11.77 -5.17 1.24
C GLY A 361 10.56 -5.72 0.48
N ASN A 362 10.58 -5.53 -0.83
CA ASN A 362 9.50 -5.96 -1.75
C ASN A 362 9.99 -7.05 -2.73
N ASP A 363 11.01 -7.81 -2.33
CA ASP A 363 11.68 -8.83 -3.16
C ASP A 363 11.08 -10.24 -2.95
N GLY A 364 9.93 -10.35 -2.29
CA GLY A 364 9.17 -11.59 -2.22
C GLY A 364 8.73 -12.02 -3.62
N ALA A 365 9.09 -13.24 -4.03
CA ALA A 365 8.71 -13.81 -5.32
C ALA A 365 8.52 -15.32 -5.22
N ASP A 366 7.63 -15.87 -6.04
CA ASP A 366 7.51 -17.30 -6.31
C ASP A 366 8.40 -17.66 -7.52
N SER A 367 9.71 -17.49 -7.34
CA SER A 367 10.69 -17.69 -8.43
C SER A 367 10.75 -19.15 -8.88
N ARG A 368 10.28 -20.07 -8.03
CA ARG A 368 10.22 -21.51 -8.30
C ARG A 368 8.90 -21.95 -8.94
N GLY A 369 7.90 -21.06 -9.07
CA GLY A 369 6.61 -21.34 -9.70
C GLY A 369 5.83 -22.46 -9.00
N ARG A 370 5.70 -22.38 -7.68
CA ARG A 370 5.04 -23.40 -6.85
C ARG A 370 3.85 -22.85 -6.06
N GLY A 371 3.48 -21.58 -6.27
CA GLY A 371 2.45 -20.90 -5.51
C GLY A 371 2.84 -20.63 -4.05
N VAL A 372 4.14 -20.48 -3.78
CA VAL A 372 4.69 -20.18 -2.45
C VAL A 372 5.84 -19.19 -2.61
N ILE A 373 5.83 -18.11 -1.82
CA ILE A 373 6.93 -17.13 -1.84
C ILE A 373 8.22 -17.76 -1.30
N ASP A 374 9.32 -17.51 -2.00
CA ASP A 374 10.64 -17.97 -1.57
C ASP A 374 11.18 -17.17 -0.37
N ASP A 375 11.82 -17.89 0.55
CA ASP A 375 12.47 -17.36 1.75
C ASP A 375 13.79 -16.62 1.43
N GLY A 376 14.25 -15.81 2.38
CA GLY A 376 15.58 -15.18 2.37
C GLY A 376 15.69 -13.93 1.49
N SER A 377 14.59 -13.19 1.32
CA SER A 377 14.50 -12.00 0.46
C SER A 377 14.54 -10.67 1.25
N VAL A 378 14.74 -10.70 2.57
CA VAL A 378 14.84 -9.47 3.39
C VAL A 378 16.03 -8.60 2.94
N GLY A 379 15.76 -7.33 2.73
CA GLY A 379 16.74 -6.33 2.33
C GLY A 379 17.51 -5.73 3.50
N SER A 380 18.64 -5.09 3.21
CA SER A 380 19.41 -4.31 4.18
C SER A 380 19.08 -2.82 4.04
N PRO A 381 18.99 -2.02 5.12
CA PRO A 381 19.38 -2.31 6.51
C PRO A 381 18.38 -3.09 7.38
N GLY A 382 17.22 -3.52 6.86
CA GLY A 382 16.21 -4.28 7.61
C GLY A 382 16.68 -5.63 8.20
N THR A 383 17.92 -6.04 7.94
CA THR A 383 18.57 -7.21 8.54
C THR A 383 19.27 -6.90 9.88
N ALA A 384 19.32 -5.63 10.31
CA ALA A 384 19.88 -5.22 11.59
C ALA A 384 19.11 -5.85 12.78
N LYS A 385 19.81 -6.19 13.86
CA LYS A 385 19.23 -6.84 15.05
C LYS A 385 18.30 -5.90 15.81
N ASN A 386 18.73 -4.65 15.96
CA ASN A 386 18.20 -3.69 16.92
C ASN A 386 17.09 -2.80 16.34
N CYS A 387 16.85 -2.84 15.02
CA CYS A 387 15.69 -2.18 14.42
C CYS A 387 14.42 -3.03 14.51
N ILE A 388 13.28 -2.38 14.27
CA ILE A 388 11.99 -3.01 14.00
C ILE A 388 11.86 -3.13 12.48
N THR A 389 11.96 -4.34 11.98
CA THR A 389 11.83 -4.68 10.56
C THR A 389 10.38 -5.03 10.27
N VAL A 390 9.78 -4.35 9.29
CA VAL A 390 8.34 -4.39 9.05
C VAL A 390 8.03 -5.00 7.68
N GLY A 391 7.30 -6.12 7.68
CA GLY A 391 6.72 -6.70 6.47
C GLY A 391 5.31 -6.19 6.21
N ALA A 392 4.72 -6.59 5.08
CA ALA A 392 3.41 -6.15 4.64
C ALA A 392 2.39 -7.29 4.71
N SER A 393 1.32 -7.11 5.49
CA SER A 393 0.07 -7.84 5.29
C SER A 393 -0.78 -7.12 4.25
N GLU A 394 -1.82 -7.78 3.75
CA GLU A 394 -2.80 -7.08 2.92
C GLU A 394 -3.64 -6.11 3.75
N ASN A 395 -4.21 -5.13 3.05
CA ASN A 395 -5.29 -4.30 3.55
C ASN A 395 -6.66 -4.89 3.17
N ASP A 396 -7.73 -4.37 3.75
CA ASP A 396 -9.12 -4.80 3.45
C ASP A 396 -9.79 -3.82 2.47
N ARG A 397 -9.47 -3.99 1.19
CA ARG A 397 -9.97 -3.19 0.05
C ARG A 397 -10.25 -4.07 -1.17
N PRO A 398 -11.21 -5.00 -1.10
CA PRO A 398 -11.62 -5.80 -2.26
C PRO A 398 -12.20 -4.95 -3.41
N ASP A 399 -12.46 -3.66 -3.14
CA ASP A 399 -12.94 -2.64 -4.06
C ASP A 399 -11.88 -1.67 -4.54
N PHE A 400 -10.60 -1.89 -4.19
CA PHE A 400 -9.48 -1.03 -4.56
C PHE A 400 -9.38 -0.83 -6.08
N ILE A 401 -9.86 -1.80 -6.86
CA ILE A 401 -10.01 -1.69 -8.31
C ILE A 401 -11.39 -2.26 -8.70
N ASP A 402 -11.92 -1.82 -9.84
CA ASP A 402 -13.18 -2.30 -10.43
C ASP A 402 -13.28 -3.83 -10.29
N PRO A 403 -14.40 -4.40 -9.82
CA PRO A 403 -14.62 -5.85 -9.84
C PRO A 403 -14.37 -6.51 -11.21
N ALA A 404 -14.43 -5.74 -12.31
CA ALA A 404 -14.08 -6.18 -13.65
C ALA A 404 -12.57 -6.15 -13.99
N ASP A 405 -11.73 -5.52 -13.16
CA ASP A 405 -10.28 -5.32 -13.36
C ASP A 405 -9.49 -5.45 -12.04
N ILE A 406 -9.88 -6.41 -11.17
CA ILE A 406 -9.20 -6.63 -9.89
C ILE A 406 -7.70 -6.86 -10.14
N LEU A 407 -6.83 -5.99 -9.62
CA LEU A 407 -5.39 -6.22 -9.63
C LEU A 407 -5.09 -7.46 -8.81
N ARG A 408 -4.62 -8.47 -9.53
CA ARG A 408 -4.11 -9.72 -9.00
C ARG A 408 -2.61 -9.74 -9.10
N TYR A 409 -1.95 -10.46 -8.21
CA TYR A 409 -0.49 -10.55 -8.21
C TYR A 409 0.06 -11.06 -9.55
N GLY A 410 -0.53 -12.10 -10.12
CA GLY A 410 -0.10 -12.68 -11.40
C GLY A 410 -0.29 -11.74 -12.61
N ASN A 411 -1.30 -10.86 -12.57
CA ASN A 411 -1.51 -9.87 -13.62
C ASN A 411 -0.59 -8.64 -13.47
N GLY A 412 -0.35 -8.21 -12.22
CA GLY A 412 0.52 -7.06 -11.93
C GLY A 412 2.01 -7.39 -12.11
N TRP A 413 2.42 -8.57 -11.67
CA TRP A 413 3.81 -9.02 -11.68
C TRP A 413 3.93 -10.50 -12.11
N PRO A 414 3.60 -10.81 -13.39
CA PRO A 414 3.55 -12.20 -13.88
C PRO A 414 4.89 -12.95 -13.76
N ALA A 415 6.01 -12.23 -13.80
CA ALA A 415 7.33 -12.83 -13.63
C ALA A 415 7.62 -13.23 -12.18
N ASN A 416 7.05 -12.53 -11.21
CA ASN A 416 7.28 -12.76 -9.78
C ASN A 416 6.26 -13.74 -9.19
N PHE A 417 5.03 -13.79 -9.73
CA PHE A 417 3.93 -14.59 -9.19
C PHE A 417 3.23 -15.43 -10.29
N PRO A 418 3.94 -16.40 -10.90
CA PRO A 418 3.43 -17.13 -12.06
C PRO A 418 2.40 -18.23 -11.71
N GLU A 419 2.31 -18.69 -10.47
CA GLU A 419 1.57 -19.90 -10.09
C GLU A 419 0.52 -19.64 -8.99
N ASN A 420 -0.56 -20.43 -9.02
CA ASN A 420 -1.62 -20.39 -8.02
C ASN A 420 -1.21 -21.04 -6.69
N PRO A 421 -1.72 -20.58 -5.53
CA PRO A 421 -2.86 -19.66 -5.38
C PRO A 421 -2.51 -18.16 -5.47
N ILE A 422 -1.22 -17.79 -5.52
CA ILE A 422 -0.78 -16.39 -5.48
C ILE A 422 -1.15 -15.66 -6.77
N HIS A 423 -0.95 -16.29 -7.93
CA HIS A 423 -1.21 -15.69 -9.24
C HIS A 423 -2.61 -15.06 -9.33
N ASP A 424 -3.64 -15.82 -8.95
CA ASP A 424 -5.02 -15.35 -9.03
C ASP A 424 -5.47 -14.56 -7.80
N ASP A 425 -4.63 -14.34 -6.81
CA ASP A 425 -5.05 -13.62 -5.61
C ASP A 425 -5.08 -12.11 -5.81
N ALA A 426 -6.08 -11.45 -5.22
CA ALA A 426 -6.25 -10.00 -5.30
C ALA A 426 -5.38 -9.33 -4.23
N VAL A 427 -4.74 -8.23 -4.59
CA VAL A 427 -3.67 -7.63 -3.74
C VAL A 427 -4.13 -7.03 -2.41
N ALA A 428 -5.44 -6.93 -2.14
CA ALA A 428 -5.97 -6.22 -0.98
C ALA A 428 -7.36 -6.74 -0.57
N ASN A 429 -7.62 -8.03 -0.61
CA ASN A 429 -8.95 -8.59 -0.33
C ASN A 429 -9.04 -9.26 1.06
N ASN A 430 -7.90 -9.57 1.69
CA ASN A 430 -7.88 -10.37 2.91
C ASN A 430 -6.82 -9.88 3.89
N PRO A 431 -7.18 -9.15 4.96
CA PRO A 431 -6.20 -8.60 5.89
C PRO A 431 -5.40 -9.66 6.67
N ASN A 432 -5.81 -10.94 6.64
CA ASN A 432 -5.05 -12.04 7.22
C ASN A 432 -4.02 -12.67 6.27
N GLY A 433 -3.96 -12.23 5.01
CA GLY A 433 -2.93 -12.59 4.04
C GLY A 433 -1.67 -11.76 4.19
N ILE A 434 -0.53 -12.38 3.86
CA ILE A 434 0.74 -11.65 3.72
C ILE A 434 0.80 -11.15 2.28
N ALA A 435 1.20 -9.89 2.08
CA ALA A 435 1.35 -9.37 0.73
C ALA A 435 2.42 -10.18 -0.01
N ALA A 436 2.12 -10.63 -1.24
CA ALA A 436 2.99 -11.58 -1.94
C ALA A 436 4.41 -11.02 -2.18
N PHE A 437 4.52 -9.71 -2.45
CA PHE A 437 5.81 -9.04 -2.61
C PHE A 437 6.58 -8.86 -1.30
N SER A 438 5.94 -9.00 -0.13
CA SER A 438 6.61 -8.77 1.16
C SER A 438 7.77 -9.73 1.30
N SER A 439 8.98 -9.18 1.41
CA SER A 439 10.19 -9.97 1.63
C SER A 439 10.04 -10.89 2.86
N ARG A 440 10.55 -12.11 2.72
CA ARG A 440 10.49 -13.18 3.72
C ARG A 440 11.88 -13.43 4.29
N GLY A 441 11.95 -13.67 5.58
CA GLY A 441 13.16 -14.20 6.21
C GLY A 441 13.47 -15.64 5.78
N PRO A 442 14.40 -16.31 6.47
CA PRO A 442 15.20 -15.76 7.56
C PRO A 442 16.25 -14.77 7.02
N ALA A 443 16.71 -13.87 7.88
CA ALA A 443 17.95 -13.15 7.65
C ALA A 443 19.16 -14.06 7.95
N ALA A 444 20.37 -13.57 7.67
CA ALA A 444 21.61 -14.27 7.93
C ALA A 444 21.67 -14.80 9.38
N HIS A 445 22.24 -16.00 9.53
CA HIS A 445 22.29 -16.77 10.78
C HIS A 445 20.90 -17.18 11.30
N SER A 446 19.97 -17.49 10.40
CA SER A 446 18.63 -18.01 10.72
C SER A 446 17.77 -17.08 11.58
N ARG A 447 18.09 -15.79 11.62
CA ARG A 447 17.31 -14.80 12.35
C ARG A 447 15.93 -14.62 11.72
N VAL A 448 14.91 -14.59 12.56
CA VAL A 448 13.55 -14.27 12.16
C VAL A 448 13.50 -12.80 11.72
N ARG A 449 13.06 -12.59 10.48
CA ARG A 449 12.66 -11.30 9.93
C ARG A 449 11.48 -11.53 8.97
N PRO A 450 10.56 -10.56 8.82
CA PRO A 450 10.43 -9.32 9.60
C PRO A 450 10.17 -9.57 11.09
N ASP A 451 10.22 -8.56 11.95
CA ASP A 451 9.80 -8.72 13.35
C ASP A 451 8.27 -8.72 13.46
N VAL A 452 7.62 -7.83 12.72
CA VAL A 452 6.16 -7.67 12.70
C VAL A 452 5.69 -7.32 11.30
N VAL A 453 4.38 -7.43 11.06
CA VAL A 453 3.74 -6.94 9.84
C VAL A 453 2.68 -5.90 10.12
N ALA A 454 2.36 -5.10 9.11
CA ALA A 454 1.24 -4.18 9.08
C ALA A 454 0.64 -4.12 7.67
N PRO A 455 -0.59 -3.63 7.49
CA PRO A 455 -1.18 -3.47 6.16
C PRO A 455 -0.26 -2.64 5.24
N GLY A 456 0.10 -3.21 4.09
CA GLY A 456 1.01 -2.59 3.13
C GLY A 456 0.47 -2.55 1.71
N THR A 457 -0.75 -3.02 1.44
CA THR A 457 -1.34 -2.99 0.09
C THR A 457 -2.45 -1.96 -0.01
N ALA A 458 -2.53 -1.25 -1.15
CA ALA A 458 -3.59 -0.28 -1.40
C ALA A 458 -3.79 0.72 -0.24
N ILE A 459 -2.69 1.22 0.34
CA ILE A 459 -2.72 2.20 1.41
C ILE A 459 -2.96 3.56 0.76
N LEU A 460 -4.07 4.20 1.11
CA LEU A 460 -4.30 5.59 0.73
C LEU A 460 -3.59 6.49 1.74
N SER A 461 -2.77 7.43 1.29
CA SER A 461 -2.15 8.41 2.18
C SER A 461 -1.94 9.75 1.48
N ALA A 462 -1.33 10.70 2.17
CA ALA A 462 -1.07 12.04 1.66
C ALA A 462 -0.27 12.00 0.36
N ARG A 463 -0.74 12.74 -0.64
CA ARG A 463 -0.07 12.93 -1.92
C ARG A 463 0.70 14.23 -1.89
N SER A 464 1.97 14.19 -2.27
CA SER A 464 2.73 15.41 -2.54
C SER A 464 2.03 16.24 -3.63
N ARG A 465 1.88 17.54 -3.41
CA ARG A 465 1.28 18.45 -4.39
C ARG A 465 2.19 18.80 -5.56
N VAL A 466 3.43 18.28 -5.55
CA VAL A 466 4.37 18.39 -6.68
C VAL A 466 4.73 17.02 -7.26
N ALA A 467 4.11 15.93 -6.78
CA ALA A 467 4.33 14.60 -7.32
C ALA A 467 3.76 14.48 -8.73
N THR A 468 4.54 13.84 -9.61
CA THR A 468 4.13 13.51 -10.98
C THR A 468 3.68 12.07 -11.14
N GLY A 469 4.03 11.20 -10.19
CA GLY A 469 3.59 9.81 -10.14
C GLY A 469 2.14 9.66 -9.65
N ASP A 470 1.53 8.54 -10.05
CA ASP A 470 0.16 8.18 -9.68
C ASP A 470 0.12 7.07 -8.61
N GLY A 471 1.28 6.59 -8.16
CA GLY A 471 1.39 5.44 -7.24
C GLY A 471 0.76 4.19 -7.84
N TRP A 472 0.11 3.40 -6.99
CA TRP A 472 -0.74 2.31 -7.45
C TRP A 472 -2.06 2.83 -8.06
N ALA A 473 -2.62 3.91 -7.51
CA ALA A 473 -3.78 4.59 -8.09
C ALA A 473 -3.98 5.99 -7.50
N LEU A 474 -4.53 6.91 -8.30
CA LEU A 474 -5.01 8.20 -7.78
C LEU A 474 -6.31 8.04 -6.99
N SER A 475 -6.48 8.89 -5.98
CA SER A 475 -7.76 9.07 -5.31
C SER A 475 -8.58 10.20 -5.97
N ALA A 476 -9.86 10.31 -5.63
CA ALA A 476 -10.69 11.42 -6.11
C ALA A 476 -10.32 12.78 -5.49
N ASP A 477 -9.67 12.76 -4.34
CA ASP A 477 -9.10 13.97 -3.74
C ASP A 477 -7.63 14.07 -4.15
N PRO A 478 -7.20 15.15 -4.84
CA PRO A 478 -5.82 15.30 -5.29
C PRO A 478 -4.80 15.37 -4.15
N LEU A 479 -5.24 15.55 -2.90
CA LEU A 479 -4.40 15.51 -1.71
C LEU A 479 -4.06 14.08 -1.25
N TYR A 480 -4.64 13.05 -1.85
CA TYR A 480 -4.38 11.67 -1.46
C TYR A 480 -4.26 10.74 -2.66
N PHE A 481 -3.48 9.68 -2.51
CA PHE A 481 -3.32 8.62 -3.51
C PHE A 481 -2.99 7.29 -2.85
N TYR A 482 -3.16 6.23 -3.61
CA TYR A 482 -2.93 4.87 -3.17
C TYR A 482 -1.54 4.39 -3.59
N ASP A 483 -0.88 3.70 -2.67
CA ASP A 483 0.38 3.04 -2.92
C ASP A 483 0.44 1.72 -2.17
N GLY A 484 1.46 0.91 -2.43
CA GLY A 484 1.65 -0.35 -1.74
C GLY A 484 3.09 -0.83 -1.74
N GLY A 485 3.45 -1.50 -0.66
CA GLY A 485 4.80 -1.92 -0.34
C GLY A 485 4.97 -2.10 1.16
N THR A 486 6.05 -2.78 1.55
CA THR A 486 6.56 -2.71 2.92
C THR A 486 6.90 -1.27 3.33
N SER A 487 7.16 -0.40 2.34
CA SER A 487 7.26 1.06 2.49
C SER A 487 6.03 1.73 3.10
N MET A 488 4.83 1.17 2.94
CA MET A 488 3.59 1.73 3.51
C MET A 488 3.25 1.08 4.86
N ALA A 489 3.65 -0.18 5.07
CA ALA A 489 3.50 -0.88 6.34
C ALA A 489 4.42 -0.29 7.43
N THR A 490 5.67 0.01 7.09
CA THR A 490 6.69 0.53 8.02
C THR A 490 6.29 1.83 8.74
N PRO A 491 5.81 2.90 8.07
CA PRO A 491 5.41 4.12 8.73
C PRO A 491 4.19 3.95 9.63
N LEU A 492 3.26 3.03 9.30
CA LEU A 492 2.16 2.71 10.20
C LEU A 492 2.68 2.15 11.53
N VAL A 493 3.67 1.24 11.48
CA VAL A 493 4.32 0.71 12.69
C VAL A 493 5.13 1.79 13.42
N ALA A 494 5.80 2.70 12.69
CA ALA A 494 6.51 3.81 13.30
C ALA A 494 5.59 4.75 14.10
N GLY A 495 4.39 5.06 13.58
CA GLY A 495 3.41 5.81 14.36
C GLY A 495 2.86 5.00 15.54
N CYS A 496 2.65 3.68 15.41
CA CYS A 496 2.34 2.82 16.56
C CYS A 496 3.45 2.88 17.62
N ALA A 497 4.72 2.87 17.22
CA ALA A 497 5.85 3.01 18.14
C ALA A 497 5.84 4.35 18.88
N ALA A 498 5.50 5.46 18.22
CA ALA A 498 5.31 6.75 18.88
C ALA A 498 4.17 6.70 19.93
N VAL A 499 3.04 6.08 19.60
CA VAL A 499 1.93 5.90 20.56
C VAL A 499 2.35 5.04 21.76
N VAL A 500 3.09 3.95 21.53
CA VAL A 500 3.64 3.10 22.61
C VAL A 500 4.60 3.90 23.50
N ARG A 501 5.48 4.73 22.92
CA ARG A 501 6.37 5.60 23.70
C ARG A 501 5.60 6.59 24.57
N GLN A 502 4.56 7.22 24.01
CA GLN A 502 3.69 8.12 24.75
C GLN A 502 3.02 7.38 25.94
N TYR A 503 2.53 6.16 25.70
CA TYR A 503 1.95 5.30 26.74
C TYR A 503 2.98 4.97 27.84
N LEU A 504 4.18 4.54 27.49
CA LEU A 504 5.22 4.19 28.47
C LEU A 504 5.63 5.41 29.32
N LYS A 505 5.71 6.60 28.70
CA LYS A 505 5.94 7.87 29.43
C LYS A 505 4.83 8.19 30.41
N SER A 506 3.55 7.97 30.05
CA SER A 506 2.44 8.16 30.98
C SER A 506 2.46 7.16 32.15
N HIS A 507 3.21 6.06 32.02
CA HIS A 507 3.44 5.05 33.06
C HIS A 507 4.79 5.23 33.79
N GLY A 508 5.42 6.41 33.67
CA GLY A 508 6.59 6.79 34.47
C GLY A 508 7.94 6.52 33.81
N LEU A 509 8.00 5.98 32.59
CA LEU A 509 9.25 5.79 31.85
C LEU A 509 9.56 7.02 30.99
N ALA A 510 10.39 7.94 31.49
CA ALA A 510 10.72 9.18 30.78
C ALA A 510 11.41 8.94 29.43
N GLN A 511 12.27 7.92 29.35
CA GLN A 511 13.06 7.56 28.17
C GLN A 511 12.95 6.05 27.92
N PRO A 512 11.80 5.57 27.41
CA PRO A 512 11.62 4.14 27.18
C PRO A 512 12.61 3.65 26.12
N SER A 513 13.26 2.51 26.37
CA SER A 513 14.22 1.94 25.43
C SER A 513 13.56 1.47 24.14
N ALA A 514 14.34 1.42 23.06
CA ALA A 514 13.93 0.84 21.79
C ALA A 514 13.60 -0.65 21.92
N ALA A 515 14.34 -1.37 22.79
CA ALA A 515 14.08 -2.77 23.11
C ALA A 515 12.69 -2.93 23.74
N LEU A 516 12.30 -2.09 24.70
CA LEU A 516 10.97 -2.15 25.31
C LEU A 516 9.86 -1.78 24.34
N VAL A 517 10.03 -0.74 23.52
CA VAL A 517 9.02 -0.40 22.51
C VAL A 517 8.82 -1.55 21.52
N LYS A 518 9.91 -2.19 21.08
CA LYS A 518 9.88 -3.39 20.24
C LYS A 518 9.19 -4.57 20.95
N ALA A 519 9.53 -4.82 22.22
CA ALA A 519 8.91 -5.88 23.03
C ALA A 519 7.41 -5.68 23.21
N MET A 520 6.97 -4.44 23.46
CA MET A 520 5.55 -4.10 23.60
C MET A 520 4.78 -4.37 22.31
N LEU A 521 5.29 -3.91 21.15
CA LEU A 521 4.67 -4.14 19.85
C LEU A 521 4.58 -5.63 19.50
N ILE A 522 5.64 -6.40 19.76
CA ILE A 522 5.68 -7.86 19.52
C ILE A 522 4.75 -8.61 20.50
N ASN A 523 4.70 -8.20 21.76
CA ASN A 523 3.81 -8.80 22.75
C ASN A 523 2.34 -8.54 22.42
N GLY A 524 2.00 -7.33 21.97
CA GLY A 524 0.64 -6.99 21.53
C GLY A 524 0.26 -7.53 20.15
N ALA A 525 1.22 -7.94 19.32
CA ALA A 525 0.95 -8.43 17.97
C ALA A 525 0.03 -9.66 17.94
N THR A 526 -0.84 -9.70 16.94
CA THR A 526 -1.76 -10.81 16.66
C THR A 526 -1.19 -11.68 15.55
N VAL A 527 -1.13 -12.98 15.80
CA VAL A 527 -0.76 -13.98 14.79
C VAL A 527 -1.86 -14.00 13.72
N ILE A 528 -1.48 -13.79 12.46
CA ILE A 528 -2.41 -13.94 11.34
C ILE A 528 -2.31 -15.37 10.78
N ALA A 529 -3.44 -15.91 10.35
CA ALA A 529 -3.56 -17.31 9.92
C ALA A 529 -3.06 -17.57 8.49
N GLY A 530 -2.70 -16.52 7.74
CA GLY A 530 -2.46 -16.58 6.30
C GLY A 530 -3.77 -16.71 5.52
N GLN A 531 -3.64 -16.78 4.18
CA GLN A 531 -4.80 -16.82 3.28
C GLN A 531 -4.90 -18.06 2.39
N TYR A 532 -3.88 -18.91 2.38
CA TYR A 532 -3.82 -20.08 1.51
C TYR A 532 -3.88 -21.40 2.28
N ALA A 533 -4.36 -22.45 1.62
CA ALA A 533 -4.37 -23.81 2.18
C ALA A 533 -2.95 -24.41 2.33
N ARG A 534 -1.99 -23.93 1.53
CA ARG A 534 -0.56 -24.18 1.76
C ARG A 534 -0.06 -23.15 2.77
N PRO A 535 0.75 -23.53 3.77
CA PRO A 535 1.17 -22.61 4.82
C PRO A 535 2.03 -21.49 4.22
N GLU A 536 1.42 -20.31 4.13
CA GLU A 536 2.07 -19.02 3.88
C GLU A 536 2.77 -18.49 5.13
N VAL A 537 2.21 -18.86 6.28
CA VAL A 537 2.69 -18.56 7.62
C VAL A 537 2.98 -19.87 8.35
N GLY A 538 4.03 -19.86 9.15
CA GLY A 538 4.57 -21.04 9.84
C GLY A 538 4.17 -21.13 11.30
N VAL A 539 4.90 -21.98 12.04
CA VAL A 539 4.87 -21.97 13.50
C VAL A 539 5.58 -20.72 13.99
N GLN A 540 4.96 -20.01 14.93
CA GLN A 540 5.45 -18.76 15.46
C GLN A 540 6.72 -18.93 16.33
N PRO A 541 7.70 -18.02 16.25
CA PRO A 541 7.80 -16.96 15.23
C PRO A 541 8.16 -17.52 13.85
N ASP A 542 7.62 -16.93 12.78
CA ASP A 542 7.86 -17.38 11.40
C ASP A 542 8.48 -16.31 10.49
N THR A 543 9.00 -16.73 9.34
CA THR A 543 9.75 -15.87 8.42
C THR A 543 8.88 -15.00 7.50
N ALA A 544 7.55 -15.16 7.53
CA ALA A 544 6.63 -14.37 6.72
C ALA A 544 6.01 -13.22 7.49
N GLN A 545 5.52 -13.48 8.70
CA GLN A 545 4.88 -12.45 9.55
C GLN A 545 5.70 -12.05 10.78
N GLY A 546 6.85 -12.69 11.01
CA GLY A 546 7.61 -12.51 12.25
C GLY A 546 6.80 -13.02 13.44
N PHE A 547 6.61 -12.14 14.42
CA PHE A 547 5.79 -12.35 15.62
C PHE A 547 4.31 -11.95 15.43
N GLY A 548 3.92 -11.56 14.21
CA GLY A 548 2.54 -11.27 13.84
C GLY A 548 2.28 -9.83 13.42
N ARG A 549 1.01 -9.52 13.19
CA ARG A 549 0.53 -8.19 12.81
C ARG A 549 0.37 -7.32 14.03
N VAL A 550 0.88 -6.09 13.99
CA VAL A 550 0.73 -5.12 15.09
C VAL A 550 -0.76 -4.91 15.43
N ASP A 551 -1.10 -4.99 16.70
CA ASP A 551 -2.41 -4.60 17.26
C ASP A 551 -2.14 -3.57 18.37
N LEU A 552 -2.41 -2.30 18.07
CA LEU A 552 -2.09 -1.19 18.96
C LEU A 552 -2.99 -1.19 20.20
N ALA A 553 -4.26 -1.55 20.07
CA ALA A 553 -5.18 -1.61 21.22
C ALA A 553 -4.82 -2.75 22.16
N ALA A 554 -4.45 -3.92 21.62
CA ALA A 554 -3.87 -4.96 22.43
C ALA A 554 -2.57 -4.47 23.09
N THR A 555 -1.76 -3.64 22.43
CA THR A 555 -0.49 -3.16 22.99
C THR A 555 -0.66 -2.18 24.16
N VAL A 556 -1.45 -1.11 24.00
CA VAL A 556 -1.54 0.01 24.96
C VAL A 556 -2.89 0.13 25.68
N GLY A 557 -3.80 -0.80 25.40
CA GLY A 557 -5.17 -0.78 25.91
C GLY A 557 -6.14 -0.03 24.98
N PRO A 558 -7.44 0.02 25.35
CA PRO A 558 -8.00 -0.48 26.60
C PRO A 558 -7.92 -2.01 26.72
N TYR A 559 -7.47 -2.49 27.88
CA TYR A 559 -7.35 -3.93 28.16
C TYR A 559 -8.68 -4.53 28.62
N ALA A 560 -8.89 -5.81 28.33
CA ALA A 560 -10.07 -6.53 28.79
C ALA A 560 -10.09 -6.63 30.34
N ALA A 561 -11.28 -6.84 30.92
CA ALA A 561 -11.38 -7.02 32.37
C ALA A 561 -10.57 -8.27 32.81
N GLY A 562 -9.63 -8.07 33.73
CA GLY A 562 -8.74 -9.13 34.21
C GLY A 562 -7.50 -9.34 33.33
N GLU A 563 -7.37 -8.68 32.18
CA GLU A 563 -6.12 -8.67 31.43
C GLU A 563 -5.07 -7.81 32.14
N THR A 564 -3.84 -8.31 32.24
CA THR A 564 -2.71 -7.58 32.82
C THR A 564 -1.55 -7.52 31.84
N VAL A 565 -0.87 -6.38 31.82
CA VAL A 565 0.39 -6.17 31.08
C VAL A 565 1.38 -5.54 32.05
N ALA A 566 2.49 -6.24 32.28
CA ALA A 566 3.62 -5.77 33.07
C ALA A 566 4.87 -5.69 32.20
N PHE A 567 5.72 -4.70 32.45
CA PHE A 567 6.95 -4.52 31.68
C PHE A 567 8.13 -4.08 32.54
N LYS A 568 9.33 -4.50 32.12
CA LYS A 568 10.63 -4.11 32.67
C LYS A 568 11.46 -3.48 31.55
N ASP A 569 12.12 -2.35 31.83
CA ASP A 569 12.95 -1.62 30.87
C ASP A 569 14.41 -1.51 31.34
N GLU A 570 15.31 -2.31 30.75
CA GLU A 570 16.77 -2.25 30.90
C GLU A 570 17.31 -2.06 32.33
N ALA A 571 16.58 -2.50 33.35
CA ALA A 571 17.00 -2.39 34.74
C ALA A 571 17.97 -3.53 35.09
N GLY A 572 19.21 -3.18 35.45
CA GLY A 572 20.27 -4.16 35.74
C GLY A 572 20.88 -4.78 34.48
N THR A 573 21.98 -5.51 34.68
CA THR A 573 22.73 -6.23 33.63
C THR A 573 22.93 -7.67 34.05
N LEU A 574 22.93 -8.60 33.09
CA LEU A 574 23.33 -9.99 33.29
C LEU A 574 24.72 -10.25 32.70
N ASP A 575 25.57 -10.96 33.44
CA ASP A 575 26.80 -11.56 32.92
C ASP A 575 26.60 -13.06 32.66
N THR A 576 27.53 -13.70 31.97
CA THR A 576 27.43 -15.11 31.56
C THR A 576 27.22 -16.02 32.76
N GLY A 577 26.11 -16.76 32.75
CA GLY A 577 25.69 -17.67 33.82
C GLY A 577 24.71 -17.06 34.82
N ASP A 578 24.47 -15.73 34.78
CA ASP A 578 23.47 -15.10 35.62
C ASP A 578 22.04 -15.48 35.19
N GLU A 579 21.16 -15.62 36.17
CA GLU A 579 19.72 -15.81 36.01
C GLU A 579 18.97 -14.75 36.82
N GLU A 580 17.96 -14.13 36.22
CA GLU A 580 17.08 -13.19 36.90
C GLU A 580 15.62 -13.68 36.86
N PRO A 581 15.14 -14.32 37.95
CA PRO A 581 13.76 -14.78 38.04
C PRO A 581 12.79 -13.63 38.40
N THR A 582 11.62 -13.63 37.77
CA THR A 582 10.45 -12.81 38.12
C THR A 582 9.23 -13.72 38.20
N THR A 583 8.28 -13.44 39.09
CA THR A 583 7.06 -14.27 39.19
C THR A 583 5.82 -13.57 38.63
N GLN A 584 4.93 -14.35 38.05
CA GLN A 584 3.61 -13.93 37.57
C GLN A 584 2.55 -14.87 38.16
N ALA A 585 1.65 -14.32 38.96
CA ALA A 585 0.51 -15.07 39.49
C ALA A 585 -0.53 -15.32 38.38
N VAL A 586 -0.96 -16.58 38.23
CA VAL A 586 -2.11 -16.97 37.41
C VAL A 586 -3.28 -17.27 38.34
N ASP A 587 -4.34 -16.48 38.23
CA ASP A 587 -5.46 -16.43 39.17
C ASP A 587 -6.52 -17.53 38.93
N VAL A 588 -6.78 -17.83 37.66
CA VAL A 588 -7.76 -18.82 37.20
C VAL A 588 -7.19 -19.69 36.08
N ASP A 589 -7.75 -20.89 35.91
CA ASP A 589 -7.42 -21.76 34.78
C ASP A 589 -7.93 -21.15 33.45
N GLY A 590 -7.32 -21.55 32.34
CA GLY A 590 -7.72 -21.12 30.99
C GLY A 590 -7.16 -19.76 30.56
N ARG A 591 -6.25 -19.17 31.35
CA ARG A 591 -5.53 -17.96 30.98
C ARG A 591 -4.49 -18.25 29.90
N THR A 592 -4.20 -17.26 29.08
CA THR A 592 -3.04 -17.27 28.17
C THR A 592 -1.96 -16.35 28.70
N LEU A 593 -0.76 -16.89 28.94
CA LEU A 593 0.43 -16.13 29.29
C LEU A 593 1.27 -15.87 28.04
N LYS A 594 1.57 -14.61 27.74
CA LYS A 594 2.48 -14.20 26.66
C LYS A 594 3.64 -13.41 27.22
N VAL A 595 4.84 -13.96 27.14
CA VAL A 595 6.09 -13.35 27.63
C VAL A 595 6.99 -13.04 26.45
N THR A 596 7.50 -11.81 26.36
CA THR A 596 8.37 -11.36 25.28
C THR A 596 9.61 -10.70 25.85
N LEU A 597 10.77 -11.29 25.57
CA LEU A 597 12.10 -10.81 25.91
C LEU A 597 12.73 -10.17 24.67
N VAL A 598 13.25 -8.96 24.80
CA VAL A 598 13.99 -8.26 23.73
C VAL A 598 15.21 -7.60 24.33
N TRP A 599 16.33 -7.64 23.62
CA TRP A 599 17.50 -6.85 23.97
C TRP A 599 18.12 -6.19 22.74
N THR A 600 18.65 -4.99 22.95
CA THR A 600 19.52 -4.34 21.97
C THR A 600 20.88 -5.03 22.08
N ASP A 601 21.22 -5.84 21.08
CA ASP A 601 22.45 -6.65 21.01
C ASP A 601 23.62 -5.85 20.47
N ALA A 602 24.86 -6.21 20.83
CA ALA A 602 26.03 -5.51 20.32
C ALA A 602 26.16 -5.70 18.78
N PRO A 603 26.74 -4.73 18.04
CA PRO A 603 26.89 -4.85 16.59
C PRO A 603 27.69 -6.08 16.18
N GLY A 604 27.24 -6.77 15.13
CA GLY A 604 27.90 -7.97 14.63
C GLY A 604 26.95 -8.87 13.85
N ALA A 605 27.50 -9.59 12.87
CA ALA A 605 26.70 -10.40 11.95
C ALA A 605 25.88 -11.47 12.65
N ALA A 606 26.48 -12.20 13.60
CA ALA A 606 25.79 -13.16 14.47
C ALA A 606 25.24 -12.49 15.75
N LEU A 607 24.46 -13.24 16.52
CA LEU A 607 24.06 -12.86 17.88
C LEU A 607 25.31 -12.74 18.77
N GLN A 608 25.56 -11.57 19.34
CA GLN A 608 26.75 -11.35 20.19
C GLN A 608 26.45 -11.82 21.62
N ASN A 609 25.35 -11.34 22.18
CA ASN A 609 24.85 -11.66 23.50
C ASN A 609 23.60 -12.54 23.36
N ASP A 610 23.67 -13.72 23.95
CA ASP A 610 22.71 -14.82 23.87
C ASP A 610 22.02 -14.97 25.23
N LEU A 611 20.78 -14.48 25.31
CA LEU A 611 19.91 -14.55 26.48
C LEU A 611 18.78 -15.54 26.22
N ASP A 612 18.48 -16.38 27.20
CA ASP A 612 17.37 -17.33 27.14
C ASP A 612 16.17 -16.84 27.97
N LEU A 613 14.98 -16.98 27.41
CA LEU A 613 13.70 -16.87 28.11
C LEU A 613 13.22 -18.25 28.53
N ILE A 614 13.05 -18.45 29.83
CA ILE A 614 12.52 -19.68 30.44
C ILE A 614 11.26 -19.34 31.23
N VAL A 615 10.18 -20.11 31.02
CA VAL A 615 8.93 -19.95 31.76
C VAL A 615 8.56 -21.28 32.41
N ARG A 616 8.47 -21.31 33.74
CA ARG A 616 8.19 -22.51 34.55
C ARG A 616 6.86 -22.36 35.29
N ALA A 617 5.93 -23.27 35.06
CA ALA A 617 4.66 -23.30 35.78
C ALA A 617 4.77 -24.05 37.11
N ALA A 618 3.81 -23.83 38.01
CA ALA A 618 3.76 -24.43 39.34
C ALA A 618 3.70 -25.98 39.35
N ASP A 619 3.28 -26.59 38.23
CA ASP A 619 3.24 -28.05 38.06
C ASP A 619 4.56 -28.66 37.55
N GLY A 620 5.59 -27.83 37.34
CA GLY A 620 6.90 -28.22 36.86
C GLY A 620 7.04 -28.26 35.35
N GLN A 621 6.00 -27.91 34.57
CA GLN A 621 6.15 -27.74 33.13
C GLN A 621 7.00 -26.50 32.82
N GLU A 622 7.80 -26.57 31.76
CA GLU A 622 8.73 -25.52 31.33
C GLU A 622 8.57 -25.23 29.83
N ARG A 623 8.70 -23.97 29.42
CA ARG A 623 8.75 -23.52 28.03
C ARG A 623 9.92 -22.56 27.82
N HIS A 624 10.55 -22.64 26.65
CA HIS A 624 11.65 -21.77 26.25
C HIS A 624 11.22 -20.85 25.10
N GLY A 625 11.84 -19.67 25.03
CA GLY A 625 11.57 -18.68 23.99
C GLY A 625 11.75 -19.24 22.58
N ASN A 626 10.77 -18.98 21.71
CA ASN A 626 10.73 -19.39 20.29
C ASN A 626 10.83 -20.90 20.03
N MET A 627 10.73 -21.74 21.07
CA MET A 627 10.80 -23.19 20.93
C MET A 627 9.42 -23.82 20.97
N ALA A 628 9.29 -24.97 20.31
CA ALA A 628 8.08 -25.78 20.40
C ALA A 628 7.83 -26.25 21.85
N PRO A 629 6.56 -26.37 22.30
CA PRO A 629 6.24 -26.88 23.63
C PRO A 629 6.92 -28.23 23.92
N GLY A 630 7.59 -28.34 25.07
CA GLY A 630 8.31 -29.55 25.48
C GLY A 630 9.72 -29.70 24.89
N SER A 631 10.19 -28.76 24.08
CA SER A 631 11.59 -28.70 23.64
C SER A 631 12.53 -28.46 24.83
N ALA A 632 13.68 -29.15 24.84
CA ALA A 632 14.78 -28.86 25.76
C ALA A 632 15.81 -27.89 25.14
N ASP A 633 15.65 -27.54 23.86
CA ASP A 633 16.52 -26.62 23.14
C ASP A 633 16.18 -25.16 23.47
N PHE A 634 17.00 -24.24 22.98
CA PHE A 634 16.88 -22.80 23.19
C PHE A 634 17.13 -22.06 21.87
N ASP A 635 16.62 -20.83 21.75
CA ASP A 635 16.97 -19.98 20.63
C ASP A 635 18.44 -19.57 20.76
N ARG A 636 19.14 -19.47 19.62
CA ARG A 636 20.56 -19.13 19.54
C ARG A 636 20.86 -18.11 18.46
N SER A 637 19.81 -17.59 17.82
CA SER A 637 19.89 -16.77 16.62
C SER A 637 19.26 -15.40 16.83
N ASN A 638 18.19 -15.31 17.63
CA ASN A 638 17.37 -14.11 17.74
C ASN A 638 17.67 -13.31 19.02
N ASN A 639 17.66 -11.98 18.91
CA ASN A 639 17.66 -11.06 20.06
C ASN A 639 16.23 -10.71 20.54
N VAL A 640 15.29 -11.57 20.19
CA VAL A 640 13.88 -11.53 20.55
C VAL A 640 13.45 -12.96 20.84
N GLU A 641 12.95 -13.20 22.03
CA GLU A 641 12.40 -14.49 22.44
C GLU A 641 10.98 -14.34 22.97
N GLN A 642 10.09 -15.22 22.56
CA GLN A 642 8.70 -15.20 22.99
C GLN A 642 8.21 -16.58 23.42
N VAL A 643 7.48 -16.62 24.53
CA VAL A 643 6.65 -17.76 24.95
C VAL A 643 5.19 -17.34 24.90
N ILE A 644 4.39 -18.08 24.14
CA ILE A 644 2.92 -18.04 24.21
C ILE A 644 2.44 -19.34 24.85
N TRP A 645 1.83 -19.26 26.01
CA TRP A 645 1.33 -20.40 26.79
C TRP A 645 -0.17 -20.26 27.02
N ALA A 646 -0.95 -20.78 26.07
CA ALA A 646 -2.40 -20.94 26.24
C ALA A 646 -2.72 -22.01 27.29
N ASP A 647 -3.76 -21.77 28.09
CA ASP A 647 -4.16 -22.62 29.21
C ASP A 647 -2.99 -22.86 30.20
N VAL A 648 -2.27 -21.78 30.55
CA VAL A 648 -1.17 -21.86 31.53
C VAL A 648 -1.72 -22.36 32.88
N PRO A 649 -1.03 -23.30 33.57
CA PRO A 649 -1.49 -23.81 34.85
C PRO A 649 -1.67 -22.69 35.88
N LYS A 650 -2.78 -22.76 36.63
CA LYS A 650 -3.01 -21.87 37.77
C LYS A 650 -1.90 -22.01 38.82
N GLY A 651 -1.44 -20.88 39.34
CA GLY A 651 -0.38 -20.82 40.35
C GLY A 651 0.62 -19.71 40.07
N GLU A 652 1.73 -19.71 40.82
CA GLU A 652 2.86 -18.86 40.50
C GLU A 652 3.62 -19.45 39.30
N VAL A 653 3.82 -18.64 38.27
CA VAL A 653 4.68 -18.94 37.14
C VAL A 653 5.99 -18.17 37.31
N GLU A 654 7.11 -18.87 37.28
CA GLU A 654 8.44 -18.28 37.29
C GLU A 654 8.88 -17.98 35.86
N ILE A 655 9.29 -16.75 35.61
CA ILE A 655 9.84 -16.26 34.34
C ILE A 655 11.31 -15.94 34.60
N VAL A 656 12.21 -16.68 33.99
CA VAL A 656 13.66 -16.54 34.17
C VAL A 656 14.28 -16.03 32.88
N VAL A 657 15.06 -14.96 33.00
CA VAL A 657 15.97 -14.53 31.93
C VAL A 657 17.37 -14.98 32.31
N ARG A 658 17.98 -15.80 31.47
CA ARG A 658 19.33 -16.35 31.69
C ARG A 658 20.30 -15.81 30.67
N ALA A 659 21.47 -15.36 31.10
CA ALA A 659 22.56 -15.02 30.19
C ALA A 659 23.39 -16.26 29.86
N PHE A 660 23.08 -16.94 28.74
CA PHE A 660 23.82 -18.13 28.31
C PHE A 660 25.25 -17.80 27.88
N ARG A 661 25.41 -16.74 27.08
CA ARG A 661 26.70 -16.23 26.65
C ARG A 661 26.60 -14.74 26.37
N VAL A 662 27.37 -13.92 27.06
CA VAL A 662 27.50 -12.50 26.74
C VAL A 662 28.95 -12.11 26.51
N THR A 663 29.18 -11.21 25.56
CA THR A 663 30.49 -10.60 25.29
C THR A 663 30.77 -9.41 26.21
N THR A 664 29.70 -8.77 26.69
CA THR A 664 29.67 -7.72 27.71
C THR A 664 28.38 -7.86 28.51
N PRO A 665 28.32 -7.41 29.78
CA PRO A 665 27.08 -7.43 30.54
C PRO A 665 25.92 -6.81 29.75
N GLN A 666 24.76 -7.49 29.73
CA GLN A 666 23.65 -7.17 28.85
C GLN A 666 22.38 -6.86 29.65
N ASN A 667 21.78 -5.69 29.40
CA ASN A 667 20.44 -5.33 29.87
C ASN A 667 19.38 -5.86 28.89
N TYR A 668 18.13 -5.95 29.32
CA TYR A 668 17.03 -6.41 28.48
C TYR A 668 15.72 -5.70 28.82
N ALA A 669 14.77 -5.78 27.90
CA ALA A 669 13.38 -5.43 28.12
C ALA A 669 12.51 -6.71 28.15
N LEU A 670 11.52 -6.72 29.04
CA LEU A 670 10.61 -7.86 29.20
C LEU A 670 9.17 -7.35 29.27
N VAL A 671 8.27 -7.98 28.53
CA VAL A 671 6.83 -7.71 28.59
C VAL A 671 6.10 -9.01 28.91
N VAL A 672 5.28 -8.98 29.95
CA VAL A 672 4.49 -10.12 30.45
C VAL A 672 3.02 -9.74 30.33
N ARG A 673 2.26 -10.52 29.59
CA ARG A 673 0.81 -10.36 29.42
C ARG A 673 0.08 -11.60 29.90
N LEU A 674 -0.98 -11.40 30.66
CA LEU A 674 -1.93 -12.45 31.03
C LEU A 674 -3.33 -12.04 30.54
N THR A 675 -3.91 -12.84 29.63
CA THR A 675 -5.28 -12.64 29.09
C THR A 675 -6.20 -13.76 29.50
#